data_AF-A0A1B0Z1Z6-F1
#
_entry.id   AF-A0A1B0Z1Z6-F1
#
_cell.length_a   1.000
_cell.length_b   1.000
_cell.length_c   1.000
_cell.angle_alpha   90.00
_cell.angle_beta   90.00
_cell.angle_gamma   90.00
#
_symmetry.space_group_name_H-M   'P 1'
#
loop_
_entity.id
_entity.type
_entity.pdbx_description
1 polymer ?
#
loop_
_entity_poly.entity_id
_entity_poly.type
_entity_poly.pdbx_seq_one_letter_code
_entity_poly.pdbx_strand_id
1 'polypeptide(L)'
;MTISTTTIKNSFSGNGSTTEFAYTFKISDEDHIQVIIRDSDGNESVQTKTTNYTVGGVGGASGGTVTMVSAPATGETLVLRRSTTQTQGLDLIENDPMPADNLETAFDKNLSIAQELQEQIDRSFKVSRTNTITSSEFTTNATDRANRAIGFDDNGDLTTIADFNPVGGDSALFQYSTTTTDSDPGGGYVRFNNATISSATIMYVDDLDYNATDVSAWVQSFDDVSGNATNRGRIRVHKASDLGVWHSLKVSAAVTDASGYTKITFVYIDGAGTLAADDKIFISFTPSGEDGAIPGYYYKFDTGTSDADPGAGEIAFNNGTYASVTAIYIDDADANGVTTSTDVLAWDDSTSTIRGFLHIVDINDSTTYARFKITGASTDASGYNKLAVAHLSSNNTFSAADELSVHFTMTGLKGDTGSTGSQGNVGNTGSTGSSGTNSQLSMTWESTTSDADPGAGKIAFNNATLASVSILYVDDADDASADITSYVQSWDDVTNATAKGIVTITKEGTASTYAVFKVSGSITDASGYSKVPVTHVVSSGSFSDNDGVGVHFSFSGSDSAVTLSGSTNNTIATVTGSNALAGEANLTFDGTNLLVASTGKLYLNDAGGEHISGSGSVLSIAGGSEIDLTATAIDINGTCDISGQLSLAGTNVSATAAELNYSDLATLGTSAASKVLSADANNLTKISGGIYIEEATLTFDATQDWDVRASPVAKVTLTANVTFDAPSNPTTGQFISIVCIQDGTGSRTIAWNAVFEFASDTAPTATTTANLGDMFNFRYNGTKWLEVGRNLALTLS
;
A
#
# COMPACT_ATOMS: atom_id res chain seq x y z
N MET A 1 -50.76 57.67 2.36
CA MET A 1 -50.39 57.25 3.73
C MET A 1 -49.45 56.08 3.58
N THR A 2 -48.16 56.30 3.73
CA THR A 2 -47.09 55.34 3.41
C THR A 2 -46.88 54.31 4.51
N ILE A 3 -46.38 53.11 4.16
CA ILE A 3 -45.91 52.13 5.14
C ILE A 3 -44.61 52.64 5.79
N SER A 4 -44.67 52.95 7.08
CA SER A 4 -43.54 53.45 7.89
C SER A 4 -43.00 52.45 8.91
N THR A 5 -43.65 51.30 9.06
CA THR A 5 -43.27 50.23 10.00
C THR A 5 -42.63 49.06 9.27
N THR A 6 -41.68 48.38 9.94
CA THR A 6 -41.10 47.09 9.51
C THR A 6 -41.81 45.90 10.15
N THR A 7 -42.78 46.14 11.04
CA THR A 7 -43.57 45.08 11.66
C THR A 7 -44.51 44.49 10.61
N ILE A 8 -44.47 43.18 10.44
CA ILE A 8 -45.36 42.44 9.51
C ILE A 8 -46.07 41.25 10.17
N LYS A 9 -45.79 41.01 11.46
CA LYS A 9 -46.34 39.92 12.25
C LYS A 9 -46.57 40.33 13.69
N ASN A 10 -47.62 39.81 14.30
CA ASN A 10 -47.93 39.91 15.72
C ASN A 10 -48.18 38.50 16.26
N SER A 11 -47.82 38.26 17.52
CA SER A 11 -48.00 36.97 18.18
C SER A 11 -48.64 37.16 19.55
N PHE A 12 -49.55 36.27 19.92
CA PHE A 12 -50.33 36.33 21.16
C PHE A 12 -50.43 34.95 21.79
N SER A 13 -50.29 34.86 23.10
CA SER A 13 -50.57 33.62 23.84
C SER A 13 -52.06 33.44 24.04
N GLY A 14 -52.56 32.23 23.76
CA GLY A 14 -53.94 31.84 24.02
C GLY A 14 -54.21 31.70 25.52
N ASN A 15 -55.42 32.09 25.93
CA ASN A 15 -55.90 32.01 27.31
C ASN A 15 -57.29 31.38 27.41
N GLY A 16 -57.83 30.88 26.30
CA GLY A 16 -59.16 30.28 26.20
C GLY A 16 -60.34 31.26 26.31
N SER A 17 -60.11 32.58 26.38
CA SER A 17 -61.18 33.56 26.59
C SER A 17 -61.09 34.84 25.74
N THR A 18 -59.91 35.29 25.31
CA THR A 18 -59.76 36.49 24.49
C THR A 18 -60.04 36.18 23.02
N THR A 19 -60.91 36.97 22.37
CA THR A 19 -61.28 36.79 20.96
C THR A 19 -60.81 37.91 20.04
N GLU A 20 -60.44 39.09 20.56
CA GLU A 20 -59.99 40.23 19.76
C GLU A 20 -58.49 40.46 19.89
N PHE A 21 -57.81 40.56 18.74
CA PHE A 21 -56.35 40.68 18.66
C PHE A 21 -55.96 41.76 17.66
N ALA A 22 -55.25 42.78 18.13
CA ALA A 22 -54.84 43.89 17.27
C ALA A 22 -53.64 43.51 16.40
N TYR A 23 -53.71 43.77 15.10
CA TYR A 23 -52.53 43.72 14.23
C TYR A 23 -52.00 45.14 14.00
N THR A 24 -50.68 45.31 14.03
CA THR A 24 -50.03 46.64 14.04
C THR A 24 -49.35 46.98 12.71
N PHE A 25 -49.86 46.44 11.61
CA PHE A 25 -49.33 46.61 10.26
C PHE A 25 -50.45 46.89 9.27
N LYS A 26 -50.17 47.70 8.24
CA LYS A 26 -51.16 48.04 7.21
C LYS A 26 -51.45 46.83 6.32
N ILE A 27 -52.72 46.58 6.05
CA ILE A 27 -53.21 45.66 5.00
C ILE A 27 -54.13 46.44 4.06
N SER A 28 -54.04 46.16 2.76
CA SER A 28 -54.87 46.82 1.73
C SER A 28 -56.17 46.09 1.42
N ASP A 29 -56.28 44.83 1.84
CA ASP A 29 -57.45 43.98 1.68
C ASP A 29 -57.56 43.07 2.92
N GLU A 30 -58.76 42.63 3.28
CA GLU A 30 -58.98 41.66 4.35
C GLU A 30 -58.42 40.27 4.03
N ASP A 31 -58.20 39.94 2.76
CA ASP A 31 -57.46 38.73 2.34
C ASP A 31 -55.94 38.85 2.51
N HIS A 32 -55.41 40.04 2.79
CA HIS A 32 -53.97 40.26 2.93
C HIS A 32 -53.42 39.97 4.33
N ILE A 33 -54.13 39.16 5.12
CA ILE A 33 -53.69 38.70 6.44
C ILE A 33 -53.94 37.19 6.59
N GLN A 34 -52.93 36.49 7.09
CA GLN A 34 -52.99 35.08 7.42
C GLN A 34 -52.97 34.92 8.95
N VAL A 35 -53.86 34.08 9.45
CA VAL A 35 -54.00 33.77 10.87
C VAL A 35 -53.62 32.31 11.10
N ILE A 36 -52.72 32.07 12.04
CA ILE A 36 -52.16 30.74 12.34
C ILE A 36 -52.31 30.48 13.84
N ILE A 37 -52.76 29.28 14.20
CA ILE A 37 -52.70 28.78 15.58
C ILE A 37 -51.61 27.72 15.64
N ARG A 38 -50.65 27.91 16.56
CA ARG A 38 -49.62 26.93 16.88
C ARG A 38 -49.92 26.29 18.24
N ASP A 39 -50.01 24.97 18.30
CA ASP A 39 -50.25 24.23 19.55
C ASP A 39 -48.97 24.05 20.40
N SER A 40 -49.09 23.37 21.54
CA SER A 40 -47.98 23.10 22.46
C SER A 40 -46.93 22.12 21.93
N ASP A 41 -47.32 21.25 20.99
CA ASP A 41 -46.44 20.29 20.35
C ASP A 41 -45.72 20.92 19.14
N GLY A 42 -46.11 22.14 18.79
CA GLY A 42 -45.53 22.95 17.74
C GLY A 42 -46.20 22.79 16.38
N ASN A 43 -47.34 22.10 16.29
CA ASN A 43 -48.10 21.97 15.04
C ASN A 43 -48.80 23.29 14.72
N GLU A 44 -48.74 23.70 13.46
CA GLU A 44 -49.35 24.94 12.97
C GLU A 44 -50.61 24.66 12.14
N SER A 45 -51.69 25.39 12.41
CA SER A 45 -52.95 25.33 11.67
C SER A 45 -53.32 26.71 11.11
N VAL A 46 -53.44 26.80 9.79
CA VAL A 46 -53.89 28.02 9.11
C VAL A 46 -55.41 28.13 9.27
N GLN A 47 -55.86 29.25 9.82
CA GLN A 47 -57.26 29.53 10.07
C GLN A 47 -57.92 30.11 8.81
N THR A 48 -59.22 29.85 8.63
CA THR A 48 -59.98 30.30 7.45
C THR A 48 -60.81 31.55 7.79
N LYS A 49 -60.64 32.63 7.01
CA LYS A 49 -61.43 33.87 7.16
C LYS A 49 -62.93 33.59 7.04
N THR A 50 -63.76 34.30 7.79
CA THR A 50 -65.23 34.14 7.96
C THR A 50 -65.71 32.87 8.66
N THR A 51 -64.90 31.79 8.67
CA THR A 51 -65.19 30.57 9.44
C THR A 51 -64.58 30.62 10.83
N ASN A 52 -63.31 30.99 10.93
CA ASN A 52 -62.54 30.99 12.17
C ASN A 52 -62.27 32.39 12.71
N TYR A 53 -62.22 33.40 11.84
CA TYR A 53 -61.96 34.79 12.23
C TYR A 53 -62.55 35.80 11.24
N THR A 54 -62.73 37.04 11.67
CA THR A 54 -63.02 38.21 10.82
C THR A 54 -61.93 39.28 10.99
N VAL A 55 -61.84 40.20 10.03
CA VAL A 55 -60.80 41.25 9.99
C VAL A 55 -61.46 42.61 9.92
N GLY A 56 -61.02 43.54 10.75
CA GLY A 56 -61.44 44.94 10.74
C GLY A 56 -60.25 45.89 10.72
N GLY A 57 -60.44 47.13 10.24
CA GLY A 57 -59.38 48.14 10.16
C GLY A 57 -58.50 48.05 8.91
N VAL A 58 -59.01 47.50 7.80
CA VAL A 58 -58.34 47.49 6.49
C VAL A 58 -58.02 48.93 6.04
N GLY A 59 -56.84 49.14 5.46
CA GLY A 59 -56.37 50.44 4.98
C GLY A 59 -55.75 51.36 6.06
N GLY A 60 -55.92 51.06 7.34
CA GLY A 60 -55.34 51.82 8.46
C GLY A 60 -53.81 51.66 8.54
N ALA A 61 -53.06 52.78 8.64
CA ALA A 61 -51.61 52.73 8.74
C ALA A 61 -51.08 52.09 10.04
N SER A 62 -51.85 52.16 11.12
CA SER A 62 -51.53 51.51 12.41
C SER A 62 -52.06 50.08 12.51
N GLY A 63 -52.64 49.55 11.44
CA GLY A 63 -53.32 48.25 11.41
C GLY A 63 -54.75 48.30 11.94
N GLY A 64 -55.22 47.17 12.48
CA GLY A 64 -56.61 46.92 12.81
C GLY A 64 -56.79 45.77 13.80
N THR A 65 -57.89 45.03 13.71
CA THR A 65 -58.22 43.95 14.66
C THR A 65 -58.64 42.69 13.92
N VAL A 66 -58.12 41.55 14.34
CA VAL A 66 -58.61 40.22 14.00
C VAL A 66 -59.49 39.75 15.15
N THR A 67 -60.73 39.37 14.85
CA THR A 67 -61.67 38.81 15.83
C THR A 67 -61.87 37.33 15.54
N MET A 68 -61.38 36.48 16.45
CA MET A 68 -61.54 35.04 16.41
C MET A 68 -62.97 34.63 16.81
N VAL A 69 -63.54 33.66 16.10
CA VAL A 69 -64.85 33.07 16.43
C VAL A 69 -64.76 32.20 17.69
N SER A 70 -63.65 31.49 17.86
CA SER A 70 -63.31 30.76 19.09
C SER A 70 -61.99 31.29 19.64
N ALA A 71 -61.95 31.57 20.95
CA ALA A 71 -60.73 32.03 21.60
C ALA A 71 -59.62 30.95 21.53
N PRO A 72 -58.37 31.30 21.16
CA PRO A 72 -57.24 30.37 21.23
C PRO A 72 -57.06 29.84 22.65
N ALA A 73 -56.90 28.53 22.80
CA ALA A 73 -56.84 27.83 24.08
C ALA A 73 -55.52 28.12 24.84
N THR A 74 -55.50 27.84 26.14
CA THR A 74 -54.27 27.90 26.93
C THR A 74 -53.25 26.90 26.39
N GLY A 75 -52.03 27.37 26.12
CA GLY A 75 -50.96 26.57 25.50
C GLY A 75 -50.83 26.77 23.99
N GLU A 76 -51.83 27.39 23.35
CA GLU A 76 -51.75 27.78 21.95
C GLU A 76 -51.13 29.17 21.78
N THR A 77 -50.50 29.41 20.63
CA THR A 77 -50.01 30.72 20.19
C THR A 77 -50.75 31.14 18.92
N LEU A 78 -51.40 32.29 18.95
CA LEU A 78 -52.02 32.92 17.79
C LEU A 78 -50.99 33.83 17.09
N VAL A 79 -50.75 33.58 15.81
CA VAL A 79 -49.88 34.41 14.97
C VAL A 79 -50.72 35.08 13.88
N LEU A 80 -50.62 36.40 13.80
CA LEU A 80 -51.17 37.21 12.73
C LEU A 80 -50.00 37.66 11.85
N ARG A 81 -50.03 37.35 10.56
CA ARG A 81 -48.98 37.81 9.63
C ARG A 81 -49.59 38.39 8.37
N ARG A 82 -48.94 39.44 7.83
CA ARG A 82 -49.32 39.97 6.53
C ARG A 82 -49.00 38.96 5.42
N SER A 83 -49.92 38.82 4.48
CA SER A 83 -49.82 37.89 3.35
C SER A 83 -50.43 38.55 2.12
N THR A 84 -49.70 39.46 1.50
CA THR A 84 -50.19 40.28 0.40
C THR A 84 -50.21 39.48 -0.92
N THR A 85 -51.29 39.59 -1.69
CA THR A 85 -51.40 38.92 -2.99
C THR A 85 -50.37 39.49 -3.99
N GLN A 86 -49.55 38.64 -4.60
CA GLN A 86 -48.47 39.03 -5.52
C GLN A 86 -48.98 39.29 -6.95
N THR A 87 -49.86 40.30 -7.10
CA THR A 87 -50.42 40.74 -8.38
C THR A 87 -50.30 42.24 -8.56
N GLN A 88 -50.12 42.70 -9.80
CA GLN A 88 -50.26 44.12 -10.12
C GLN A 88 -51.73 44.43 -10.39
N GLY A 89 -52.28 45.39 -9.64
CA GLY A 89 -53.66 45.85 -9.83
C GLY A 89 -53.78 47.23 -10.49
N LEU A 90 -52.71 48.01 -10.51
CA LEU A 90 -52.67 49.32 -11.17
C LEU A 90 -52.29 49.16 -12.64
N ASP A 91 -53.20 49.57 -13.51
CA ASP A 91 -53.00 49.68 -14.96
C ASP A 91 -52.98 51.17 -15.34
N LEU A 92 -51.91 51.62 -16.01
CA LEU A 92 -51.74 53.01 -16.40
C LEU A 92 -52.12 53.16 -17.87
N ILE A 93 -53.19 53.90 -18.12
CA ILE A 93 -53.67 54.20 -19.47
C ILE A 93 -53.10 55.54 -19.91
N GLU A 94 -52.64 55.62 -21.16
CA GLU A 94 -52.08 56.85 -21.72
C GLU A 94 -53.11 57.99 -21.71
N ASN A 95 -52.70 59.16 -21.21
CA ASN A 95 -53.52 60.38 -21.06
C ASN A 95 -54.66 60.34 -20.01
N ASP A 96 -54.75 59.28 -19.20
CA ASP A 96 -55.68 59.25 -18.07
C ASP A 96 -55.12 60.09 -16.90
N PRO A 97 -55.96 60.74 -16.05
CA PRO A 97 -55.48 61.37 -14.84
C PRO A 97 -54.70 60.37 -13.99
N MET A 98 -53.66 60.84 -13.30
CA MET A 98 -52.78 60.02 -12.46
C MET A 98 -53.00 60.37 -10.97
N PRO A 99 -54.06 59.84 -10.30
CA PRO A 99 -54.29 60.09 -8.89
C PRO A 99 -53.12 59.59 -8.04
N ALA A 100 -52.63 60.46 -7.14
CA ALA A 100 -51.57 60.10 -6.20
C ALA A 100 -51.96 58.89 -5.33
N ASP A 101 -53.23 58.78 -4.92
CA ASP A 101 -53.70 57.66 -4.09
C ASP A 101 -53.58 56.28 -4.78
N ASN A 102 -53.76 56.22 -6.10
CA ASN A 102 -53.61 54.98 -6.86
C ASN A 102 -52.14 54.54 -6.89
N LEU A 103 -51.23 55.49 -7.12
CA LEU A 103 -49.78 55.26 -7.09
C LEU A 103 -49.31 54.84 -5.70
N GLU A 104 -49.72 55.58 -4.66
CA GLU A 104 -49.37 55.28 -3.27
C GLU A 104 -49.87 53.89 -2.85
N THR A 105 -51.08 53.51 -3.24
CA THR A 105 -51.62 52.17 -2.95
C THR A 105 -50.80 51.07 -3.63
N ALA A 106 -50.40 51.30 -4.89
CA ALA A 106 -49.55 50.35 -5.62
C ALA A 106 -48.13 50.25 -5.00
N PHE A 107 -47.54 51.38 -4.60
CA PHE A 107 -46.23 51.41 -3.95
C PHE A 107 -46.25 50.76 -2.56
N ASP A 108 -47.27 51.02 -1.75
CA ASP A 108 -47.44 50.37 -0.45
C ASP A 108 -47.63 48.86 -0.60
N LYS A 109 -48.35 48.40 -1.64
CA LYS A 109 -48.50 46.96 -1.92
C LYS A 109 -47.15 46.32 -2.24
N ASN A 110 -46.36 46.94 -3.12
CA ASN A 110 -45.03 46.44 -3.48
C ASN A 110 -44.06 46.46 -2.29
N LEU A 111 -44.10 47.50 -1.46
CA LEU A 111 -43.30 47.55 -0.23
C LEU A 111 -43.74 46.48 0.77
N SER A 112 -45.05 46.19 0.84
CA SER A 112 -45.58 45.11 1.69
C SER A 112 -45.03 43.75 1.28
N ILE A 113 -45.09 43.45 -0.03
CA ILE A 113 -44.54 42.22 -0.62
C ILE A 113 -43.03 42.12 -0.36
N ALA A 114 -42.29 43.22 -0.52
CA ALA A 114 -40.84 43.21 -0.28
C ALA A 114 -40.48 42.88 1.18
N GLN A 115 -41.19 43.46 2.16
CA GLN A 115 -40.99 43.12 3.57
C GLN A 115 -41.34 41.66 3.89
N GLU A 116 -42.40 41.14 3.25
CA GLU A 116 -42.81 39.73 3.40
C GLU A 116 -41.81 38.76 2.80
N LEU A 117 -41.25 39.07 1.62
CA LEU A 117 -40.20 38.28 0.99
C LEU A 117 -38.90 38.30 1.81
N GLN A 118 -38.54 39.45 2.37
CA GLN A 118 -37.37 39.55 3.27
C GLN A 118 -37.53 38.63 4.49
N GLU A 119 -38.71 38.58 5.11
CA GLU A 119 -38.96 37.69 6.25
C GLU A 119 -38.88 36.21 5.89
N GLN A 120 -39.31 35.85 4.67
CA GLN A 120 -39.18 34.48 4.15
C GLN A 120 -37.72 34.13 3.89
N ILE A 121 -36.94 35.03 3.26
CA ILE A 121 -35.50 34.84 3.01
C ILE A 121 -34.70 34.75 4.31
N ASP A 122 -35.08 35.50 5.35
CA ASP A 122 -34.38 35.44 6.63
C ASP A 122 -34.58 34.12 7.39
N ARG A 123 -35.61 33.36 7.04
CA ARG A 123 -35.87 32.01 7.56
C ARG A 123 -35.46 30.89 6.59
N SER A 124 -34.86 31.20 5.44
CA SER A 124 -34.35 30.17 4.53
C SER A 124 -32.97 29.67 4.95
N PHE A 125 -32.60 28.48 4.46
CA PHE A 125 -31.20 28.02 4.50
C PHE A 125 -30.32 28.98 3.68
N LYS A 126 -29.13 29.30 4.18
CA LYS A 126 -28.19 30.22 3.53
C LYS A 126 -26.82 29.55 3.43
N VAL A 127 -26.30 29.43 2.21
CA VAL A 127 -24.87 29.14 1.98
C VAL A 127 -24.07 30.44 2.10
N SER A 128 -22.76 30.34 2.31
CA SER A 128 -21.88 31.52 2.35
C SER A 128 -22.01 32.33 1.06
N ARG A 129 -21.88 33.66 1.16
CA ARG A 129 -21.91 34.59 0.01
C ARG A 129 -20.79 34.32 -1.01
N THR A 130 -19.76 33.58 -0.61
CA THR A 130 -18.61 33.21 -1.44
C THR A 130 -18.79 31.89 -2.16
N ASN A 131 -19.82 31.10 -1.82
CA ASN A 131 -20.06 29.81 -2.42
C ASN A 131 -20.89 29.96 -3.69
N THR A 132 -20.49 29.26 -4.74
CA THR A 132 -21.29 29.08 -5.96
C THR A 132 -21.96 27.73 -5.87
N ILE A 133 -23.29 27.71 -5.83
CA ILE A 133 -24.09 26.52 -6.15
C ILE A 133 -24.61 26.70 -7.57
N THR A 134 -24.42 25.71 -8.42
CA THR A 134 -24.80 25.75 -9.84
C THR A 134 -26.30 25.59 -10.00
N SER A 135 -26.93 24.84 -9.09
CA SER A 135 -28.38 24.73 -8.97
C SER A 135 -28.83 24.54 -7.52
N SER A 136 -30.03 25.04 -7.20
CA SER A 136 -30.75 24.77 -5.94
C SER A 136 -31.96 23.85 -6.13
N GLU A 137 -32.13 23.33 -7.35
CA GLU A 137 -33.25 22.48 -7.73
C GLU A 137 -32.91 21.01 -7.48
N PHE A 138 -33.73 20.33 -6.67
CA PHE A 138 -33.67 18.88 -6.57
C PHE A 138 -34.28 18.26 -7.83
N THR A 139 -33.46 17.60 -8.63
CA THR A 139 -33.90 16.87 -9.84
C THR A 139 -34.52 15.51 -9.52
N THR A 140 -34.37 15.04 -8.26
CA THR A 140 -34.99 13.80 -7.75
C THR A 140 -36.47 13.99 -7.44
N ASN A 141 -37.30 13.04 -7.89
CA ASN A 141 -38.74 13.08 -7.65
C ASN A 141 -39.07 12.90 -6.15
N ALA A 142 -40.29 13.24 -5.74
CA ALA A 142 -40.72 13.22 -4.35
C ALA A 142 -40.62 11.84 -3.67
N THR A 143 -40.82 10.76 -4.42
CA THR A 143 -40.72 9.39 -3.92
C THR A 143 -39.28 9.03 -3.61
N ASP A 144 -38.35 9.35 -4.52
CA ASP A 144 -36.95 8.98 -4.40
C ASP A 144 -36.22 9.76 -3.29
N ARG A 145 -36.68 10.98 -2.99
CA ARG A 145 -36.14 11.79 -1.90
C ARG A 145 -36.86 11.60 -0.57
N ALA A 146 -37.86 10.73 -0.49
CA ALA A 146 -38.50 10.41 0.78
C ALA A 146 -37.47 9.80 1.74
N ASN A 147 -37.48 10.25 3.01
CA ASN A 147 -36.57 9.86 4.09
C ASN A 147 -35.08 10.20 3.91
N ARG A 148 -34.67 10.86 2.80
CA ARG A 148 -33.28 11.24 2.57
C ARG A 148 -32.91 12.57 3.23
N ALA A 149 -31.64 12.70 3.62
CA ALA A 149 -31.08 13.96 4.11
C ALA A 149 -30.68 14.88 2.94
N ILE A 150 -30.70 16.20 3.17
CA ILE A 150 -30.12 17.17 2.22
C ILE A 150 -28.61 17.19 2.44
N GLY A 151 -27.84 17.16 1.35
CA GLY A 151 -26.40 17.34 1.40
C GLY A 151 -25.84 17.88 0.09
N PHE A 152 -24.54 17.69 -0.13
CA PHE A 152 -23.84 18.15 -1.34
C PHE A 152 -23.29 16.94 -2.10
N ASP A 153 -23.37 16.97 -3.43
CA ASP A 153 -22.73 15.99 -4.29
C ASP A 153 -21.23 16.30 -4.51
N ASP A 154 -20.55 15.48 -5.30
CA ASP A 154 -19.11 15.63 -5.61
C ASP A 154 -18.78 16.94 -6.35
N ASN A 155 -19.80 17.58 -6.95
CA ASN A 155 -19.68 18.87 -7.62
C ASN A 155 -19.99 20.04 -6.68
N GLY A 156 -20.39 19.77 -5.43
CA GLY A 156 -20.77 20.77 -4.43
C GLY A 156 -22.18 21.33 -4.63
N ASP A 157 -22.99 20.70 -5.48
CA ASP A 157 -24.39 21.06 -5.70
C ASP A 157 -25.31 20.36 -4.70
N LEU A 158 -26.48 20.97 -4.42
CA LEU A 158 -27.43 20.41 -3.45
C LEU A 158 -28.00 19.09 -3.98
N THR A 159 -27.88 18.03 -3.18
CA THR A 159 -28.38 16.70 -3.49
C THR A 159 -29.09 16.08 -2.29
N THR A 160 -29.72 14.94 -2.51
CA THR A 160 -30.24 14.09 -1.43
C THR A 160 -29.22 13.01 -1.14
N ILE A 161 -28.61 13.04 0.04
CA ILE A 161 -27.68 11.98 0.47
C ILE A 161 -28.52 10.84 1.07
N ALA A 162 -28.10 9.61 0.78
CA ALA A 162 -28.70 8.41 1.36
C ALA A 162 -28.73 8.48 2.90
N ASP A 163 -29.61 7.67 3.50
CA ASP A 163 -29.75 7.53 4.94
C ASP A 163 -28.39 7.44 5.63
N PHE A 164 -28.29 7.92 6.86
CA PHE A 164 -27.11 7.91 7.73
C PHE A 164 -26.69 6.46 8.09
N ASN A 165 -26.40 5.63 7.09
CA ASN A 165 -25.72 4.37 7.26
C ASN A 165 -24.22 4.71 7.23
N PRO A 166 -23.49 4.59 8.35
CA PRO A 166 -22.05 4.61 8.30
C PRO A 166 -21.59 3.44 7.43
N VAL A 167 -21.34 3.69 6.15
CA VAL A 167 -20.78 2.75 5.16
C VAL A 167 -19.27 2.55 5.38
N GLY A 168 -18.83 2.44 6.64
CA GLY A 168 -17.42 2.31 6.99
C GLY A 168 -17.18 1.28 8.08
N GLY A 169 -16.59 0.14 7.71
CA GLY A 169 -16.13 -0.92 8.63
C GLY A 169 -16.83 -2.27 8.44
N ASP A 170 -16.24 -3.31 9.01
CA ASP A 170 -16.78 -4.68 9.05
C ASP A 170 -17.94 -4.75 10.07
N SER A 171 -19.14 -4.35 9.64
CA SER A 171 -20.32 -4.19 10.51
C SER A 171 -21.66 -4.34 9.78
N ALA A 172 -22.71 -4.70 10.53
CA ALA A 172 -24.08 -4.83 10.03
C ALA A 172 -25.11 -4.19 10.99
N LEU A 173 -26.23 -3.70 10.45
CA LEU A 173 -27.32 -3.06 11.18
C LEU A 173 -28.40 -4.09 11.55
N PHE A 174 -28.86 -4.07 12.79
CA PHE A 174 -29.93 -4.91 13.32
C PHE A 174 -30.88 -4.10 14.21
N GLN A 175 -31.93 -4.74 14.71
CA GLN A 175 -32.80 -4.25 15.80
C GLN A 175 -32.58 -5.05 17.09
N TYR A 176 -32.72 -4.39 18.24
CA TYR A 176 -32.62 -5.06 19.53
C TYR A 176 -33.95 -5.63 20.01
N SER A 177 -33.97 -6.91 20.38
CA SER A 177 -35.10 -7.55 21.07
C SER A 177 -34.78 -7.76 22.54
N THR A 178 -35.74 -7.42 23.40
CA THR A 178 -35.63 -7.57 24.88
C THR A 178 -35.97 -8.97 25.37
N THR A 179 -36.38 -9.86 24.48
CA THR A 179 -36.63 -11.28 24.81
C THR A 179 -35.33 -12.02 25.07
N THR A 180 -35.34 -13.02 25.96
CA THR A 180 -34.11 -13.72 26.39
C THR A 180 -34.14 -15.23 26.11
N THR A 181 -35.08 -15.68 25.28
CA THR A 181 -35.25 -17.12 24.99
C THR A 181 -34.26 -17.55 23.91
N ASP A 182 -33.72 -18.76 24.07
CA ASP A 182 -32.91 -19.42 23.03
C ASP A 182 -33.80 -19.91 21.87
N SER A 183 -34.07 -19.01 20.93
CA SER A 183 -34.76 -19.31 19.67
C SER A 183 -34.27 -18.35 18.57
N ASP A 184 -34.94 -18.33 17.42
CA ASP A 184 -34.78 -17.28 16.41
C ASP A 184 -35.30 -15.91 16.96
N PRO A 185 -34.47 -14.84 16.96
CA PRO A 185 -34.87 -13.50 17.40
C PRO A 185 -35.87 -12.80 16.46
N GLY A 186 -36.01 -13.28 15.22
CA GLY A 186 -36.81 -12.73 14.15
C GLY A 186 -35.99 -11.92 13.14
N GLY A 187 -36.44 -11.90 11.89
CA GLY A 187 -35.76 -11.24 10.76
C GLY A 187 -35.18 -9.85 11.09
N GLY A 188 -33.86 -9.71 11.04
CA GLY A 188 -33.18 -8.43 11.31
C GLY A 188 -32.99 -8.10 12.80
N TYR A 189 -33.22 -9.03 13.73
CA TYR A 189 -33.08 -8.81 15.16
C TYR A 189 -31.85 -9.49 15.77
N VAL A 190 -31.37 -8.88 16.85
CA VAL A 190 -30.38 -9.44 17.76
C VAL A 190 -30.95 -9.41 19.17
N ARG A 191 -30.65 -10.43 19.97
CA ARG A 191 -30.96 -10.43 21.41
C ARG A 191 -29.91 -11.13 22.25
N PHE A 192 -30.01 -10.94 23.55
CA PHE A 192 -29.16 -11.57 24.55
C PHE A 192 -29.94 -12.56 25.40
N ASN A 193 -29.26 -13.59 25.92
CA ASN A 193 -29.87 -14.57 26.83
C ASN A 193 -30.17 -14.03 28.24
N ASN A 194 -29.93 -12.73 28.50
CA ASN A 194 -30.26 -12.07 29.76
C ASN A 194 -30.72 -10.63 29.48
N ALA A 195 -31.70 -10.14 30.24
CA ALA A 195 -32.21 -8.78 30.12
C ALA A 195 -31.15 -7.72 30.50
N THR A 196 -30.21 -8.07 31.38
CA THR A 196 -29.05 -7.23 31.70
C THR A 196 -27.86 -7.68 30.85
N ILE A 197 -27.46 -6.87 29.87
CA ILE A 197 -26.41 -7.21 28.89
C ILE A 197 -25.08 -7.57 29.57
N SER A 198 -24.73 -6.91 30.68
CA SER A 198 -23.51 -7.23 31.45
C SER A 198 -23.52 -8.59 32.14
N SER A 199 -24.69 -9.24 32.24
CA SER A 199 -24.88 -10.59 32.79
C SER A 199 -25.23 -11.62 31.72
N ALA A 200 -25.27 -11.23 30.45
CA ALA A 200 -25.50 -12.13 29.34
C ALA A 200 -24.22 -12.88 28.96
N THR A 201 -24.39 -14.09 28.43
CA THR A 201 -23.30 -14.97 27.99
C THR A 201 -23.46 -15.45 26.55
N ILE A 202 -24.65 -15.27 25.96
CA ILE A 202 -24.96 -15.67 24.59
C ILE A 202 -25.71 -14.53 23.90
N MET A 203 -25.29 -14.22 22.68
CA MET A 203 -25.99 -13.35 21.74
C MET A 203 -26.60 -14.24 20.65
N TYR A 204 -27.83 -13.95 20.27
CA TYR A 204 -28.53 -14.57 19.15
C TYR A 204 -28.67 -13.50 18.06
N VAL A 205 -28.09 -13.75 16.89
CA VAL A 205 -28.07 -12.83 15.75
C VAL A 205 -28.81 -13.50 14.62
N ASP A 206 -29.89 -12.89 14.14
CA ASP A 206 -30.62 -13.36 12.96
C ASP A 206 -29.70 -13.45 11.73
N ASP A 207 -29.96 -14.40 10.84
CA ASP A 207 -29.18 -14.55 9.61
C ASP A 207 -29.43 -13.40 8.64
N LEU A 208 -30.53 -12.65 8.78
CA LEU A 208 -30.79 -11.43 8.03
C LEU A 208 -30.43 -10.19 8.84
N ASP A 209 -29.81 -9.21 8.19
CA ASP A 209 -29.66 -7.88 8.74
C ASP A 209 -31.00 -7.10 8.72
N TYR A 210 -31.02 -5.89 9.25
CA TYR A 210 -32.19 -5.00 9.26
C TYR A 210 -32.79 -4.76 7.85
N ASN A 211 -31.97 -4.83 6.80
CA ASN A 211 -32.38 -4.63 5.41
C ASN A 211 -32.77 -5.94 4.70
N ALA A 212 -32.89 -7.04 5.45
CA ALA A 212 -33.17 -8.38 4.94
C ALA A 212 -32.07 -8.98 4.04
N THR A 213 -30.81 -8.57 4.24
CA THR A 213 -29.64 -9.17 3.58
C THR A 213 -29.11 -10.32 4.42
N ASP A 214 -28.82 -11.46 3.79
CA ASP A 214 -28.18 -12.60 4.46
C ASP A 214 -26.75 -12.26 4.87
N VAL A 215 -26.48 -12.34 6.18
CA VAL A 215 -25.21 -12.10 6.85
C VAL A 215 -24.72 -13.32 7.64
N SER A 216 -25.36 -14.48 7.46
CA SER A 216 -25.01 -15.74 8.16
C SER A 216 -23.51 -16.07 8.04
N ALA A 217 -22.96 -16.05 6.82
CA ALA A 217 -21.54 -16.31 6.58
C ALA A 217 -20.60 -15.33 7.31
N TRP A 218 -21.02 -14.08 7.47
CA TRP A 218 -20.24 -13.07 8.20
C TRP A 218 -20.29 -13.28 9.71
N VAL A 219 -21.48 -13.55 10.27
CA VAL A 219 -21.59 -13.82 11.71
C VAL A 219 -20.87 -15.12 12.10
N GLN A 220 -20.94 -16.13 11.22
CA GLN A 220 -20.29 -17.41 11.45
C GLN A 220 -18.76 -17.33 11.39
N SER A 221 -18.16 -16.36 10.68
CA SER A 221 -16.70 -16.19 10.67
C SER A 221 -16.12 -15.64 11.99
N PHE A 222 -16.97 -15.27 12.96
CA PHE A 222 -16.51 -14.73 14.24
C PHE A 222 -15.75 -15.73 15.10
N ASP A 223 -15.74 -17.01 14.71
CA ASP A 223 -14.94 -18.05 15.34
C ASP A 223 -13.80 -18.61 14.47
N ASP A 224 -13.53 -18.02 13.30
CA ASP A 224 -12.45 -18.44 12.39
C ASP A 224 -11.07 -18.47 13.10
N VAL A 225 -10.87 -17.65 14.13
CA VAL A 225 -9.71 -17.74 15.03
C VAL A 225 -9.85 -18.96 15.93
N SER A 226 -9.18 -20.05 15.55
CA SER A 226 -9.34 -21.35 16.20
C SER A 226 -8.23 -21.67 17.21
N GLY A 227 -7.01 -21.15 16.99
CA GLY A 227 -5.88 -21.31 17.89
C GLY A 227 -6.01 -20.53 19.20
N ASN A 228 -6.76 -19.43 19.20
CA ASN A 228 -7.09 -18.66 20.42
C ASN A 228 -8.54 -18.89 20.87
N ALA A 229 -8.89 -20.13 21.21
CA ALA A 229 -10.27 -20.55 21.41
C ALA A 229 -11.04 -19.79 22.51
N THR A 230 -10.34 -19.17 23.48
CA THR A 230 -10.93 -18.42 24.60
C THR A 230 -11.01 -16.90 24.37
N ASN A 231 -10.44 -16.42 23.26
CA ASN A 231 -10.48 -15.04 22.81
C ASN A 231 -10.39 -15.00 21.28
N ARG A 232 -11.51 -15.24 20.59
CA ARG A 232 -11.57 -15.30 19.11
C ARG A 232 -11.72 -13.93 18.45
N GLY A 233 -12.08 -12.92 19.23
CA GLY A 233 -12.22 -11.55 18.78
C GLY A 233 -13.15 -10.74 19.67
N ARG A 234 -13.31 -9.47 19.32
CA ARG A 234 -14.13 -8.51 20.05
C ARG A 234 -15.32 -8.08 19.21
N ILE A 235 -16.51 -8.13 19.80
CA ILE A 235 -17.73 -7.56 19.23
C ILE A 235 -17.99 -6.20 19.89
N ARG A 236 -18.37 -5.22 19.07
CA ARG A 236 -18.90 -3.94 19.52
C ARG A 236 -20.35 -3.82 19.07
N VAL A 237 -21.24 -3.55 20.02
CA VAL A 237 -22.66 -3.24 19.79
C VAL A 237 -22.87 -1.77 20.14
N HIS A 238 -23.47 -0.97 19.26
CA HIS A 238 -23.81 0.42 19.56
C HIS A 238 -25.17 0.81 19.00
N LYS A 239 -25.87 1.71 19.68
CA LYS A 239 -27.18 2.21 19.24
C LYS A 239 -26.99 3.17 18.06
N ALA A 240 -27.72 2.94 16.98
CA ALA A 240 -27.58 3.70 15.74
C ALA A 240 -27.92 5.20 15.91
N SER A 241 -28.86 5.52 16.80
CA SER A 241 -29.30 6.90 17.06
C SER A 241 -28.56 7.59 18.21
N ASP A 242 -27.73 6.87 18.98
CA ASP A 242 -26.98 7.41 20.12
C ASP A 242 -25.68 6.64 20.35
N LEU A 243 -24.56 7.21 19.92
CA LEU A 243 -23.23 6.62 20.10
C LEU A 243 -22.78 6.55 21.57
N GLY A 244 -23.49 7.23 22.48
CA GLY A 244 -23.30 7.13 23.93
C GLY A 244 -23.78 5.80 24.52
N VAL A 245 -24.60 5.04 23.79
CA VAL A 245 -25.08 3.70 24.19
C VAL A 245 -24.31 2.63 23.43
N TRP A 246 -23.49 1.86 24.14
CA TRP A 246 -22.60 0.85 23.54
C TRP A 246 -22.22 -0.28 24.50
N HIS A 247 -21.88 -1.45 23.95
CA HIS A 247 -21.41 -2.63 24.69
C HIS A 247 -20.27 -3.33 23.95
N SER A 248 -19.27 -3.81 24.69
CA SER A 248 -18.12 -4.56 24.18
C SER A 248 -18.12 -5.98 24.73
N LEU A 249 -18.00 -6.96 23.85
CA LEU A 249 -18.08 -8.39 24.17
C LEU A 249 -16.85 -9.10 23.61
N LYS A 250 -16.40 -10.17 24.27
CA LYS A 250 -15.31 -11.05 23.81
C LYS A 250 -15.89 -12.38 23.36
N VAL A 251 -15.68 -12.78 22.11
CA VAL A 251 -16.07 -14.13 21.65
C VAL A 251 -15.18 -15.16 22.34
N SER A 252 -15.81 -16.10 23.05
CA SER A 252 -15.13 -16.97 24.04
C SER A 252 -15.28 -18.46 23.78
N ALA A 253 -16.03 -18.84 22.75
CA ALA A 253 -16.15 -20.20 22.24
C ALA A 253 -16.53 -20.16 20.76
N ALA A 254 -16.56 -21.31 20.10
CA ALA A 254 -17.07 -21.46 18.74
C ALA A 254 -18.52 -20.93 18.65
N VAL A 255 -18.87 -20.35 17.51
CA VAL A 255 -20.25 -19.97 17.22
C VAL A 255 -21.05 -21.24 16.89
N THR A 256 -22.38 -21.17 17.00
CA THR A 256 -23.25 -22.29 16.63
C THR A 256 -24.32 -21.79 15.68
N ASP A 257 -24.28 -22.31 14.45
CA ASP A 257 -25.32 -22.08 13.46
C ASP A 257 -26.62 -22.79 13.89
N ALA A 258 -27.74 -22.08 13.76
CA ALA A 258 -29.08 -22.59 14.00
C ALA A 258 -29.99 -22.09 12.87
N SER A 259 -31.13 -22.77 12.67
CA SER A 259 -32.03 -22.44 11.57
C SER A 259 -32.55 -20.99 11.67
N GLY A 260 -32.01 -20.08 10.85
CA GLY A 260 -32.40 -18.67 10.75
C GLY A 260 -31.60 -17.72 11.65
N TYR A 261 -30.65 -18.20 12.45
CA TYR A 261 -29.86 -17.35 13.34
C TYR A 261 -28.58 -18.04 13.83
N THR A 262 -27.57 -17.25 14.18
CA THR A 262 -26.31 -17.72 14.76
C THR A 262 -26.24 -17.41 16.26
N LYS A 263 -25.75 -18.38 17.05
CA LYS A 263 -25.46 -18.23 18.49
C LYS A 263 -23.99 -17.88 18.70
N ILE A 264 -23.74 -16.81 19.43
CA ILE A 264 -22.39 -16.36 19.75
C ILE A 264 -22.20 -16.40 21.27
N THR A 265 -21.29 -17.26 21.73
CA THR A 265 -20.92 -17.34 23.15
C THR A 265 -19.86 -16.31 23.47
N PHE A 266 -20.14 -15.43 24.43
CA PHE A 266 -19.26 -14.31 24.75
C PHE A 266 -19.06 -14.09 26.25
N VAL A 267 -18.00 -13.34 26.57
CA VAL A 267 -17.77 -12.72 27.88
C VAL A 267 -17.96 -11.21 27.75
N TYR A 268 -18.83 -10.63 28.56
CA TYR A 268 -19.01 -9.17 28.60
C TYR A 268 -17.75 -8.49 29.12
N ILE A 269 -17.30 -7.42 28.44
CA ILE A 269 -16.12 -6.65 28.84
C ILE A 269 -16.55 -5.34 29.52
N ASP A 270 -17.31 -4.50 28.82
CA ASP A 270 -17.67 -3.15 29.26
C ASP A 270 -18.83 -2.57 28.44
N GLY A 271 -19.45 -1.48 28.88
CA GLY A 271 -20.55 -0.82 28.18
C GLY A 271 -21.13 0.40 28.89
N ALA A 272 -21.89 1.20 28.16
CA ALA A 272 -22.60 2.38 28.65
C ALA A 272 -24.03 2.41 28.08
N GLY A 273 -24.96 2.93 28.88
CA GLY A 273 -26.38 3.05 28.49
C GLY A 273 -27.14 1.72 28.51
N THR A 274 -28.39 1.77 28.03
CA THR A 274 -29.30 0.62 27.95
C THR A 274 -29.97 0.60 26.58
N LEU A 275 -30.14 -0.59 25.99
CA LEU A 275 -30.93 -0.80 24.78
C LEU A 275 -32.39 -1.10 25.13
N ALA A 276 -33.32 -0.45 24.44
CA ALA A 276 -34.76 -0.68 24.51
C ALA A 276 -35.24 -1.53 23.32
N ALA A 277 -36.44 -2.11 23.43
CA ALA A 277 -37.03 -2.85 22.32
C ALA A 277 -37.08 -1.99 21.05
N ASP A 278 -36.75 -2.61 19.91
CA ASP A 278 -36.76 -2.02 18.57
C ASP A 278 -35.71 -0.91 18.36
N ASP A 279 -34.77 -0.74 19.31
CA ASP A 279 -33.60 0.10 19.08
C ASP A 279 -32.78 -0.46 17.92
N LYS A 280 -32.52 0.38 16.92
CA LYS A 280 -31.56 0.07 15.85
C LYS A 280 -30.15 0.03 16.42
N ILE A 281 -29.42 -1.03 16.14
CA ILE A 281 -28.06 -1.27 16.63
C ILE A 281 -27.13 -1.70 15.51
N PHE A 282 -25.88 -1.26 15.57
CA PHE A 282 -24.82 -1.79 14.73
C PHE A 282 -23.99 -2.80 15.52
N ILE A 283 -23.69 -3.92 14.88
CA ILE A 283 -22.72 -4.91 15.35
C ILE A 283 -21.49 -4.82 14.47
N SER A 284 -20.32 -4.73 15.08
CA SER A 284 -19.03 -4.88 14.39
C SER A 284 -18.17 -5.92 15.09
N PHE A 285 -17.33 -6.62 14.33
CA PHE A 285 -16.39 -7.59 14.85
C PHE A 285 -14.95 -7.23 14.51
N THR A 286 -14.04 -7.65 15.36
CA THR A 286 -12.61 -7.56 15.10
C THR A 286 -11.98 -8.87 15.58
N PRO A 287 -11.44 -9.70 14.67
CA PRO A 287 -10.81 -10.96 15.06
C PRO A 287 -9.57 -10.68 15.91
N SER A 288 -9.27 -11.59 16.82
CA SER A 288 -7.96 -11.64 17.48
C SER A 288 -6.91 -12.26 16.54
N GLY A 289 -5.64 -12.23 16.94
CA GLY A 289 -4.61 -13.03 16.27
C GLY A 289 -4.66 -14.48 16.72
N GLU A 290 -4.19 -15.39 15.87
CA GLU A 290 -3.87 -16.77 16.27
C GLU A 290 -2.76 -16.77 17.34
N ASP A 291 -2.79 -17.77 18.23
CA ASP A 291 -1.72 -17.96 19.20
C ASP A 291 -0.41 -18.32 18.48
N GLY A 292 0.71 -17.75 18.92
CA GLY A 292 2.01 -17.95 18.28
C GLY A 292 2.53 -19.38 18.47
N ALA A 293 3.17 -19.95 17.45
CA ALA A 293 3.81 -21.27 17.54
C ALA A 293 4.91 -21.28 18.62
N ILE A 294 4.76 -22.16 19.62
CA ILE A 294 5.73 -22.32 20.69
C ILE A 294 6.93 -23.13 20.14
N PRO A 295 8.18 -22.64 20.26
CA PRO A 295 9.35 -23.34 19.73
C PRO A 295 9.63 -24.65 20.47
N GLY A 296 9.92 -25.74 19.75
CA GLY A 296 10.22 -27.08 20.27
C GLY A 296 9.33 -28.17 19.63
N TYR A 297 9.62 -29.44 19.88
CA TYR A 297 8.72 -30.54 19.51
C TYR A 297 7.58 -30.68 20.53
N TYR A 298 6.37 -30.92 20.05
CA TYR A 298 5.17 -31.02 20.88
C TYR A 298 4.95 -32.47 21.34
N TYR A 299 4.93 -32.71 22.65
CA TYR A 299 4.67 -34.03 23.24
C TYR A 299 3.68 -33.94 24.39
N LYS A 300 3.01 -35.04 24.73
CA LYS A 300 2.22 -35.14 25.97
C LYS A 300 2.98 -35.91 27.05
N PHE A 301 2.81 -35.54 28.32
CA PHE A 301 3.50 -36.21 29.41
C PHE A 301 2.82 -37.53 29.80
N ASP A 302 3.56 -38.63 29.73
CA ASP A 302 3.18 -39.90 30.34
C ASP A 302 3.84 -40.05 31.73
N THR A 303 3.08 -40.62 32.67
CA THR A 303 3.53 -40.79 34.06
C THR A 303 4.17 -42.16 34.33
N GLY A 304 4.18 -43.05 33.32
CA GLY A 304 4.88 -44.32 33.37
C GLY A 304 6.38 -44.14 33.52
N THR A 305 7.02 -45.03 34.27
CA THR A 305 8.47 -44.98 34.52
C THR A 305 9.21 -46.22 34.05
N SER A 306 8.50 -47.15 33.41
CA SER A 306 9.09 -48.37 32.84
C SER A 306 9.81 -48.06 31.53
N ASP A 307 10.86 -48.83 31.25
CA ASP A 307 11.54 -48.81 29.96
C ASP A 307 10.65 -49.45 28.87
N ALA A 308 9.68 -48.68 28.40
CA ALA A 308 8.67 -49.04 27.43
C ALA A 308 8.29 -47.79 26.60
N ASP A 309 7.63 -48.03 25.47
CA ASP A 309 7.03 -46.98 24.66
C ASP A 309 6.04 -46.17 25.52
N PRO A 310 6.23 -44.84 25.67
CA PRO A 310 5.33 -43.99 26.44
C PRO A 310 3.93 -43.90 25.82
N GLY A 311 3.79 -44.12 24.51
CA GLY A 311 2.57 -43.92 23.75
C GLY A 311 2.78 -42.90 22.62
N ALA A 312 1.93 -42.98 21.58
CA ALA A 312 2.05 -42.15 20.39
C ALA A 312 2.03 -40.65 20.72
N GLY A 313 3.11 -39.93 20.38
CA GLY A 313 3.25 -38.51 20.70
C GLY A 313 3.53 -38.20 22.17
N GLU A 314 3.96 -39.17 22.97
CA GLU A 314 4.17 -39.02 24.41
C GLU A 314 5.66 -39.06 24.80
N ILE A 315 5.96 -38.47 25.96
CA ILE A 315 7.28 -38.45 26.58
C ILE A 315 7.14 -38.85 28.05
N ALA A 316 7.99 -39.77 28.50
CA ALA A 316 8.02 -40.29 29.86
C ALA A 316 9.43 -40.22 30.46
N PHE A 317 9.50 -40.14 31.79
CA PHE A 317 10.76 -40.19 32.53
C PHE A 317 10.89 -41.50 33.27
N ASN A 318 12.10 -42.07 33.32
CA ASN A 318 12.33 -43.33 34.03
C ASN A 318 12.21 -43.24 35.57
N ASN A 319 11.86 -42.07 36.11
CA ASN A 319 11.62 -41.86 37.54
C ASN A 319 10.65 -40.69 37.77
N GLY A 320 9.69 -40.84 38.69
CA GLY A 320 8.77 -39.76 39.07
C GLY A 320 9.45 -38.63 39.86
N THR A 321 10.62 -38.86 40.45
CA THR A 321 11.44 -37.80 41.07
C THR A 321 12.44 -37.28 40.05
N TYR A 322 12.24 -36.06 39.54
CA TYR A 322 13.02 -35.51 38.41
C TYR A 322 14.53 -35.48 38.66
N ALA A 323 14.96 -35.22 39.89
CA ALA A 323 16.38 -35.24 40.27
C ALA A 323 17.05 -36.64 40.15
N SER A 324 16.26 -37.71 40.07
CA SER A 324 16.73 -39.11 39.94
C SER A 324 16.51 -39.69 38.54
N VAL A 325 16.06 -38.88 37.58
CA VAL A 325 15.87 -39.31 36.19
C VAL A 325 17.23 -39.49 35.53
N THR A 326 17.43 -40.67 34.96
CA THR A 326 18.65 -41.03 34.21
C THR A 326 18.36 -41.39 32.75
N ALA A 327 17.08 -41.57 32.41
CA ALA A 327 16.63 -41.85 31.05
C ALA A 327 15.28 -41.17 30.79
N ILE A 328 15.13 -40.65 29.57
CA ILE A 328 13.86 -40.15 29.03
C ILE A 328 13.46 -41.06 27.87
N TYR A 329 12.19 -41.45 27.84
CA TYR A 329 11.58 -42.22 26.77
C TYR A 329 10.70 -41.26 25.97
N ILE A 330 10.93 -41.14 24.67
CA ILE A 330 10.23 -40.17 23.80
C ILE A 330 9.79 -40.89 22.53
N ASP A 331 8.50 -40.84 22.21
CA ASP A 331 7.92 -41.49 21.03
C ASP A 331 8.65 -41.08 19.73
N ASP A 332 8.64 -41.95 18.73
CA ASP A 332 9.27 -41.69 17.44
C ASP A 332 8.57 -40.57 16.66
N ALA A 333 7.32 -40.26 17.00
CA ALA A 333 6.57 -39.13 16.47
C ALA A 333 6.21 -38.13 17.58
N ASP A 334 6.13 -36.85 17.21
CA ASP A 334 5.56 -35.84 18.09
C ASP A 334 4.03 -36.03 18.22
N ALA A 335 3.38 -35.29 19.11
CA ALA A 335 1.93 -35.37 19.33
C ALA A 335 1.08 -34.90 18.13
N ASN A 336 1.69 -34.34 17.07
CA ASN A 336 1.05 -34.07 15.79
C ASN A 336 1.20 -35.24 14.79
N GLY A 337 1.94 -36.28 15.14
CA GLY A 337 2.23 -37.44 14.29
C GLY A 337 3.40 -37.26 13.33
N VAL A 338 4.24 -36.23 13.51
CA VAL A 338 5.44 -36.02 12.70
C VAL A 338 6.59 -36.83 13.27
N THR A 339 7.24 -37.65 12.44
CA THR A 339 8.40 -38.46 12.87
C THR A 339 9.59 -37.56 13.24
N THR A 340 10.08 -37.69 14.48
CA THR A 340 11.24 -36.96 15.01
C THR A 340 12.45 -37.85 15.31
N SER A 341 12.27 -39.18 15.25
CA SER A 341 13.25 -40.20 15.63
C SER A 341 14.69 -39.94 15.16
N THR A 342 14.89 -39.66 13.86
CA THR A 342 16.22 -39.38 13.30
C THR A 342 16.89 -38.16 13.93
N ASP A 343 16.15 -37.09 14.21
CA ASP A 343 16.70 -35.88 14.84
C ASP A 343 17.01 -36.11 16.31
N VAL A 344 16.08 -36.75 17.03
CA VAL A 344 16.22 -37.09 18.45
C VAL A 344 17.45 -37.99 18.69
N LEU A 345 17.73 -38.92 17.78
CA LEU A 345 18.93 -39.76 17.84
C LEU A 345 20.22 -38.95 17.66
N ALA A 346 20.22 -37.91 16.81
CA ALA A 346 21.38 -37.05 16.59
C ALA A 346 21.68 -36.08 17.75
N TRP A 347 20.78 -35.95 18.74
CA TRP A 347 20.98 -35.07 19.90
C TRP A 347 22.19 -35.47 20.77
N ASP A 348 22.73 -36.67 20.58
CA ASP A 348 23.91 -37.18 21.27
C ASP A 348 25.23 -37.06 20.47
N ASP A 349 25.21 -36.51 19.25
CA ASP A 349 26.36 -36.52 18.32
C ASP A 349 27.57 -35.69 18.79
N SER A 350 27.39 -34.80 19.77
CA SER A 350 28.48 -34.02 20.34
C SER A 350 29.49 -34.92 21.06
N THR A 351 30.78 -34.73 20.77
CA THR A 351 31.89 -35.47 21.40
C THR A 351 32.23 -34.98 22.82
N SER A 352 31.51 -33.95 23.32
CA SER A 352 31.66 -33.42 24.68
C SER A 352 31.07 -34.35 25.75
N THR A 353 31.58 -34.29 26.98
CA THR A 353 31.07 -35.10 28.11
C THR A 353 29.59 -34.81 28.43
N ILE A 354 29.16 -33.57 28.22
CA ILE A 354 27.75 -33.18 28.13
C ILE A 354 27.50 -32.90 26.66
N ARG A 355 26.56 -33.64 26.05
CA ARG A 355 26.34 -33.65 24.61
C ARG A 355 25.35 -32.55 24.18
N GLY A 356 24.43 -32.19 25.07
CA GLY A 356 23.49 -31.09 24.90
C GLY A 356 22.56 -30.94 26.09
N PHE A 357 21.60 -30.02 25.99
CA PHE A 357 20.62 -29.71 27.02
C PHE A 357 19.21 -29.87 26.47
N LEU A 358 18.34 -30.53 27.22
CA LEU A 358 16.90 -30.49 26.99
C LEU A 358 16.27 -29.47 27.93
N HIS A 359 15.34 -28.68 27.40
CA HIS A 359 14.41 -27.85 28.15
C HIS A 359 12.99 -28.25 27.78
N ILE A 360 12.24 -28.75 28.77
CA ILE A 360 10.88 -29.23 28.63
C ILE A 360 9.98 -28.30 29.43
N VAL A 361 8.97 -27.71 28.80
CA VAL A 361 8.10 -26.69 29.41
C VAL A 361 6.65 -27.06 29.15
N ASP A 362 5.78 -26.89 30.16
CA ASP A 362 4.34 -26.99 29.97
C ASP A 362 3.85 -25.80 29.13
N ILE A 363 3.20 -26.10 28.01
CA ILE A 363 2.69 -25.13 27.04
C ILE A 363 1.63 -24.22 27.65
N ASN A 364 0.82 -24.75 28.57
CA ASN A 364 -0.26 -24.03 29.24
C ASN A 364 0.21 -23.33 30.52
N ASP A 365 1.37 -23.73 31.09
CA ASP A 365 2.02 -23.09 32.23
C ASP A 365 3.56 -23.03 32.08
N SER A 366 4.05 -21.96 31.47
CA SER A 366 5.50 -21.74 31.29
C SER A 366 6.33 -21.69 32.59
N THR A 367 5.68 -21.61 33.77
CA THR A 367 6.39 -21.68 35.06
C THR A 367 6.72 -23.11 35.47
N THR A 368 6.05 -24.11 34.88
CA THR A 368 6.26 -25.53 35.12
C THR A 368 7.20 -26.10 34.04
N TYR A 369 8.40 -26.54 34.45
CA TYR A 369 9.45 -26.97 33.52
C TYR A 369 10.43 -27.99 34.10
N ALA A 370 11.11 -28.74 33.24
CA ALA A 370 12.22 -29.62 33.58
C ALA A 370 13.39 -29.46 32.58
N ARG A 371 14.62 -29.48 33.09
CA ARG A 371 15.85 -29.38 32.31
C ARG A 371 16.78 -30.54 32.57
N PHE A 372 17.34 -31.07 31.50
CA PHE A 372 18.24 -32.22 31.53
C PHE A 372 19.48 -31.96 30.68
N LYS A 373 20.57 -32.66 31.02
CA LYS A 373 21.79 -32.77 30.23
C LYS A 373 21.77 -34.12 29.53
N ILE A 374 22.08 -34.18 28.24
CA ILE A 374 22.38 -35.45 27.57
C ILE A 374 23.81 -35.86 27.95
N THR A 375 23.95 -37.01 28.60
CA THR A 375 25.22 -37.48 29.19
C THR A 375 25.75 -38.75 28.54
N GLY A 376 24.95 -39.42 27.73
CA GLY A 376 25.30 -40.69 27.10
C GLY A 376 24.67 -40.84 25.74
N ALA A 377 24.70 -42.05 25.20
CA ALA A 377 24.16 -42.32 23.88
C ALA A 377 22.63 -42.26 23.86
N SER A 378 22.07 -41.77 22.76
CA SER A 378 20.67 -41.98 22.40
C SER A 378 20.55 -43.34 21.72
N THR A 379 19.54 -44.13 22.07
CA THR A 379 19.31 -45.45 21.44
C THR A 379 17.90 -45.59 20.94
N ASP A 380 17.77 -46.12 19.73
CA ASP A 380 16.50 -46.49 19.12
C ASP A 380 15.88 -47.72 19.80
N ALA A 381 14.57 -47.71 19.96
CA ALA A 381 13.75 -48.84 20.35
C ALA A 381 12.46 -48.81 19.54
N SER A 382 11.77 -49.96 19.44
CA SER A 382 10.57 -50.05 18.61
C SER A 382 9.49 -49.06 19.07
N GLY A 383 9.31 -47.97 18.31
CA GLY A 383 8.29 -46.93 18.54
C GLY A 383 8.77 -45.71 19.33
N TYR A 384 9.98 -45.73 19.90
CA TYR A 384 10.45 -44.65 20.78
C TYR A 384 11.97 -44.61 20.90
N ASN A 385 12.51 -43.45 21.25
CA ASN A 385 13.92 -43.22 21.52
C ASN A 385 14.20 -43.17 23.03
N LYS A 386 15.38 -43.65 23.42
CA LYS A 386 15.89 -43.55 24.80
C LYS A 386 17.01 -42.54 24.85
N LEU A 387 16.84 -41.51 25.67
CA LEU A 387 17.85 -40.49 25.90
C LEU A 387 18.53 -40.72 27.24
N ALA A 388 19.84 -40.96 27.24
CA ALA A 388 20.63 -41.05 28.46
C ALA A 388 20.91 -39.66 29.02
N VAL A 389 20.25 -39.29 30.12
CA VAL A 389 20.26 -37.93 30.66
C VAL A 389 20.68 -37.85 32.12
N ALA A 390 21.03 -36.64 32.56
CA ALA A 390 21.12 -36.28 33.97
C ALA A 390 20.32 -34.99 34.23
N HIS A 391 19.58 -34.94 35.32
CA HIS A 391 18.83 -33.75 35.73
C HIS A 391 19.75 -32.53 35.90
N LEU A 392 19.27 -31.37 35.44
CA LEU A 392 19.92 -30.07 35.63
C LEU A 392 19.12 -29.20 36.62
N SER A 393 17.83 -29.00 36.35
CA SER A 393 16.93 -28.20 37.19
C SER A 393 15.47 -28.43 36.79
N SER A 394 14.52 -28.15 37.68
CA SER A 394 13.08 -28.18 37.37
C SER A 394 12.30 -27.27 38.31
N ASN A 395 11.11 -26.85 37.91
CA ASN A 395 10.13 -26.17 38.75
C ASN A 395 8.76 -26.83 38.56
N ASN A 396 8.10 -27.19 39.67
CA ASN A 396 6.91 -28.05 39.70
C ASN A 396 7.12 -29.44 39.05
N THR A 397 6.03 -30.17 38.86
CA THR A 397 5.98 -31.50 38.21
C THR A 397 4.86 -31.49 37.17
N PHE A 398 5.10 -32.10 36.02
CA PHE A 398 4.07 -32.37 35.01
C PHE A 398 3.08 -33.43 35.51
N SER A 399 1.82 -33.27 35.10
CA SER A 399 0.70 -34.18 35.29
C SER A 399 0.46 -35.01 34.02
N ALA A 400 -0.29 -36.09 34.14
CA ALA A 400 -0.62 -36.94 32.99
C ALA A 400 -1.34 -36.13 31.89
N ALA A 401 -0.90 -36.30 30.65
CA ALA A 401 -1.38 -35.61 29.46
C ALA A 401 -1.13 -34.09 29.42
N ASP A 402 -0.29 -33.54 30.31
CA ASP A 402 0.18 -32.17 30.17
C ASP A 402 0.87 -32.00 28.81
N GLU A 403 0.62 -30.87 28.17
CA GLU A 403 1.10 -30.53 26.85
C GLU A 403 2.48 -29.87 26.96
N LEU A 404 3.50 -30.50 26.38
CA LEU A 404 4.89 -30.14 26.58
C LEU A 404 5.54 -29.65 25.29
N SER A 405 6.34 -28.59 25.41
CA SER A 405 7.34 -28.23 24.40
C SER A 405 8.69 -28.79 24.81
N VAL A 406 9.32 -29.56 23.92
CA VAL A 406 10.64 -30.17 24.10
C VAL A 406 11.65 -29.45 23.19
N HIS A 407 12.56 -28.69 23.79
CA HIS A 407 13.60 -27.96 23.08
C HIS A 407 14.99 -28.51 23.39
N PHE A 408 15.74 -28.86 22.35
CA PHE A 408 17.12 -29.31 22.44
C PHE A 408 18.12 -28.19 22.11
N THR A 409 19.26 -28.18 22.79
CA THR A 409 20.39 -27.30 22.46
C THR A 409 21.68 -28.11 22.54
N MET A 410 22.37 -28.25 21.41
CA MET A 410 23.63 -29.00 21.35
C MET A 410 24.75 -28.31 22.13
N THR A 411 25.66 -29.09 22.72
CA THR A 411 26.96 -28.59 23.18
C THR A 411 27.96 -28.71 22.03
N GLY A 412 28.86 -27.72 21.88
CA GLY A 412 29.92 -27.80 20.86
C GLY A 412 30.77 -29.07 20.96
N LEU A 413 31.40 -29.46 19.85
CA LEU A 413 32.30 -30.61 19.80
C LEU A 413 33.45 -30.45 20.81
N LYS A 414 33.90 -31.56 21.39
CA LYS A 414 35.12 -31.59 22.21
C LYS A 414 36.29 -31.17 21.33
N GLY A 415 37.07 -30.20 21.79
CA GLY A 415 38.29 -29.78 21.07
C GLY A 415 39.30 -30.91 20.94
N ASP A 416 40.01 -30.96 19.81
CA ASP A 416 41.08 -31.91 19.57
C ASP A 416 42.17 -31.79 20.65
N THR A 417 42.64 -32.92 21.17
CA THR A 417 43.75 -32.95 22.12
C THR A 417 45.04 -32.62 21.36
N GLY A 418 45.74 -31.55 21.76
CA GLY A 418 47.02 -31.17 21.16
C GLY A 418 48.06 -32.29 21.23
N SER A 419 48.92 -32.39 20.22
CA SER A 419 49.95 -33.43 20.09
C SER A 419 50.78 -33.58 21.38
N THR A 420 50.81 -34.80 21.94
CA THR A 420 51.60 -35.12 23.15
C THR A 420 53.09 -35.08 22.84
N GLY A 421 53.87 -34.39 23.68
CA GLY A 421 55.33 -34.25 23.53
C GLY A 421 56.10 -35.57 23.77
N SER A 422 57.26 -35.70 23.12
CA SER A 422 58.12 -36.89 23.18
C SER A 422 58.72 -37.16 24.57
N GLN A 423 58.55 -38.38 25.10
CA GLN A 423 59.13 -38.87 26.36
C GLN A 423 60.33 -39.82 26.11
N GLY A 424 61.42 -39.63 26.85
CA GLY A 424 62.78 -40.17 26.59
C GLY A 424 63.13 -41.60 27.05
N ASN A 425 64.39 -41.99 26.75
CA ASN A 425 64.92 -43.36 26.69
C ASN A 425 65.23 -44.11 28.03
N VAL A 426 65.19 -45.47 27.89
CA VAL A 426 65.98 -46.60 28.49
C VAL A 426 65.33 -47.50 29.58
N GLY A 427 65.26 -48.82 29.28
CA GLY A 427 65.25 -49.92 30.26
C GLY A 427 64.94 -51.36 29.76
N ASN A 428 65.99 -52.09 29.34
CA ASN A 428 66.26 -53.55 29.23
C ASN A 428 65.33 -54.60 28.54
N THR A 429 66.03 -55.48 27.80
CA THR A 429 65.68 -56.59 26.90
C THR A 429 64.74 -57.69 27.42
N GLY A 430 63.72 -58.00 26.59
CA GLY A 430 62.97 -59.27 26.57
C GLY A 430 62.90 -59.83 25.15
N SER A 431 62.84 -61.16 25.03
CA SER A 431 63.00 -62.00 23.84
C SER A 431 62.30 -61.55 22.54
N THR A 432 63.05 -61.64 21.42
CA THR A 432 62.61 -61.46 20.04
C THR A 432 61.38 -62.32 19.71
N GLY A 433 60.22 -61.69 19.61
CA GLY A 433 59.09 -62.17 18.80
C GLY A 433 59.32 -61.81 17.33
N SER A 434 58.73 -62.58 16.41
CA SER A 434 58.87 -62.44 14.96
C SER A 434 58.78 -60.98 14.49
N SER A 435 59.71 -60.58 13.62
CA SER A 435 59.63 -59.30 12.90
C SER A 435 58.22 -59.11 12.35
N GLY A 436 57.57 -58.03 12.78
CA GLY A 436 56.28 -57.61 12.24
C GLY A 436 56.42 -57.41 10.74
N THR A 437 55.55 -58.07 9.98
CA THR A 437 55.27 -57.77 8.58
C THR A 437 54.98 -56.28 8.48
N ASN A 438 55.77 -55.57 7.68
CA ASN A 438 55.52 -54.18 7.31
C ASN A 438 54.10 -54.13 6.69
N SER A 439 53.30 -53.09 6.96
CA SER A 439 51.93 -52.95 6.39
C SER A 439 51.92 -52.63 4.88
N GLN A 440 52.95 -53.07 4.16
CA GLN A 440 53.18 -52.86 2.73
C GLN A 440 53.00 -54.20 2.02
N LEU A 441 52.62 -54.16 0.75
CA LEU A 441 52.53 -55.34 -0.09
C LEU A 441 53.95 -55.84 -0.40
N SER A 442 54.29 -57.06 0.02
CA SER A 442 55.60 -57.67 -0.26
C SER A 442 55.62 -58.28 -1.67
N MET A 443 56.56 -57.82 -2.48
CA MET A 443 56.78 -58.29 -3.85
C MET A 443 58.28 -58.47 -4.10
N THR A 444 58.64 -59.26 -5.10
CA THR A 444 60.02 -59.39 -5.59
C THR A 444 60.24 -58.53 -6.83
N TRP A 445 61.30 -57.72 -6.86
CA TRP A 445 61.61 -56.89 -8.03
C TRP A 445 62.21 -57.72 -9.18
N GLU A 446 61.70 -57.47 -10.39
CA GLU A 446 62.13 -58.10 -11.64
C GLU A 446 62.70 -57.06 -12.61
N SER A 447 63.84 -57.38 -13.21
CA SER A 447 64.60 -56.46 -14.06
C SER A 447 64.15 -56.41 -15.52
N THR A 448 63.28 -57.33 -15.96
CA THR A 448 62.70 -57.28 -17.31
C THR A 448 61.83 -56.03 -17.52
N THR A 449 61.94 -55.42 -18.69
CA THR A 449 61.15 -54.23 -19.06
C THR A 449 60.09 -54.52 -20.13
N SER A 450 59.85 -55.80 -20.43
CA SER A 450 58.87 -56.24 -21.42
C SER A 450 57.46 -56.17 -20.86
N ASP A 451 56.49 -55.82 -21.72
CA ASP A 451 55.06 -55.90 -21.42
C ASP A 451 54.59 -57.37 -21.37
N ALA A 452 54.93 -58.04 -20.28
CA ALA A 452 54.62 -59.43 -19.98
C ALA A 452 54.48 -59.59 -18.46
N ASP A 453 53.87 -60.69 -18.04
CA ASP A 453 53.82 -61.10 -16.65
C ASP A 453 55.26 -61.19 -16.08
N PRO A 454 55.60 -60.43 -15.01
CA PRO A 454 56.92 -60.47 -14.39
C PRO A 454 57.21 -61.80 -13.66
N GLY A 455 56.18 -62.62 -13.45
CA GLY A 455 56.20 -63.90 -12.75
C GLY A 455 55.61 -63.80 -11.34
N ALA A 456 55.15 -64.92 -10.82
CA ALA A 456 54.45 -65.01 -9.53
C ALA A 456 55.14 -64.22 -8.41
N GLY A 457 54.41 -63.31 -7.77
CA GLY A 457 54.88 -62.48 -6.65
C GLY A 457 55.72 -61.27 -7.06
N LYS A 458 55.90 -60.99 -8.36
CA LYS A 458 56.87 -59.99 -8.83
C LYS A 458 56.28 -58.67 -9.28
N ILE A 459 57.11 -57.63 -9.23
CA ILE A 459 56.85 -56.31 -9.79
C ILE A 459 58.00 -55.86 -10.69
N ALA A 460 57.68 -55.32 -11.87
CA ALA A 460 58.65 -54.85 -12.85
C ALA A 460 58.32 -53.43 -13.35
N PHE A 461 59.34 -52.77 -13.91
CA PHE A 461 59.20 -51.46 -14.54
C PHE A 461 59.33 -51.57 -16.05
N ASN A 462 58.54 -50.82 -16.80
CA ASN A 462 58.65 -50.80 -18.27
C ASN A 462 59.92 -50.09 -18.80
N ASN A 463 60.78 -49.56 -17.92
CA ASN A 463 62.03 -48.93 -18.30
C ASN A 463 63.11 -49.16 -17.22
N ALA A 464 64.36 -49.40 -17.65
CA ALA A 464 65.49 -49.57 -16.74
C ALA A 464 65.90 -48.25 -16.04
N THR A 465 65.61 -47.10 -16.65
CA THR A 465 65.85 -45.79 -16.03
C THR A 465 64.61 -45.39 -15.23
N LEU A 466 64.74 -45.29 -13.90
CA LEU A 466 63.61 -45.01 -12.98
C LEU A 466 62.81 -43.75 -13.34
N ALA A 467 63.48 -42.69 -13.82
CA ALA A 467 62.83 -41.44 -14.22
C ALA A 467 62.01 -41.56 -15.52
N SER A 468 62.25 -42.60 -16.32
CA SER A 468 61.57 -42.86 -17.60
C SER A 468 60.47 -43.92 -17.50
N VAL A 469 60.23 -44.46 -16.29
CA VAL A 469 59.18 -45.45 -16.06
C VAL A 469 57.81 -44.79 -16.20
N SER A 470 56.98 -45.40 -17.05
CA SER A 470 55.60 -44.95 -17.30
C SER A 470 54.54 -46.01 -17.03
N ILE A 471 54.95 -47.27 -16.81
CA ILE A 471 54.07 -48.38 -16.45
C ILE A 471 54.79 -49.26 -15.42
N LEU A 472 54.08 -49.65 -14.36
CA LEU A 472 54.45 -50.76 -13.49
C LEU A 472 53.70 -52.01 -13.95
N TYR A 473 54.40 -53.14 -14.01
CA TYR A 473 53.81 -54.46 -14.18
C TYR A 473 53.80 -55.15 -12.83
N VAL A 474 52.61 -55.39 -12.27
CA VAL A 474 52.44 -55.96 -10.93
C VAL A 474 51.75 -57.31 -11.09
N ASP A 475 52.39 -58.41 -10.70
CA ASP A 475 51.77 -59.75 -10.69
C ASP A 475 50.46 -59.74 -9.89
N ASP A 476 49.53 -60.60 -10.27
CA ASP A 476 48.24 -60.73 -9.59
C ASP A 476 48.35 -61.42 -8.22
N ALA A 477 49.52 -61.98 -7.88
CA ALA A 477 49.82 -62.52 -6.57
C ALA A 477 50.97 -61.77 -5.88
N ASP A 478 50.96 -61.77 -4.55
CA ASP A 478 52.08 -61.29 -3.73
C ASP A 478 53.20 -62.34 -3.58
N ASP A 479 54.31 -61.99 -2.91
CA ASP A 479 55.42 -62.92 -2.64
C ASP A 479 55.02 -64.18 -1.84
N ALA A 480 53.87 -64.14 -1.14
CA ALA A 480 53.29 -65.26 -0.41
C ALA A 480 52.23 -66.03 -1.23
N SER A 481 52.07 -65.71 -2.51
CA SER A 481 51.09 -66.28 -3.44
C SER A 481 49.62 -65.97 -3.11
N ALA A 482 49.35 -64.89 -2.37
CA ALA A 482 47.99 -64.40 -2.14
C ALA A 482 47.53 -63.52 -3.32
N ASP A 483 46.29 -63.69 -3.74
CA ASP A 483 45.67 -62.87 -4.80
C ASP A 483 45.51 -61.40 -4.35
N ILE A 484 46.06 -60.48 -5.14
CA ILE A 484 46.05 -59.03 -4.92
C ILE A 484 45.41 -58.26 -6.07
N THR A 485 44.81 -58.94 -7.05
CA THR A 485 44.24 -58.33 -8.26
C THR A 485 43.26 -57.21 -7.92
N SER A 486 42.32 -57.47 -7.00
CA SER A 486 41.31 -56.47 -6.59
C SER A 486 41.92 -55.26 -5.86
N TYR A 487 43.00 -55.48 -5.10
CA TYR A 487 43.66 -54.42 -4.35
C TYR A 487 44.42 -53.48 -5.29
N VAL A 488 45.20 -54.03 -6.23
CA VAL A 488 45.95 -53.22 -7.20
C VAL A 488 45.01 -52.47 -8.13
N GLN A 489 43.92 -53.10 -8.59
CA GLN A 489 42.92 -52.43 -9.44
C GLN A 489 42.27 -51.23 -8.74
N SER A 490 42.08 -51.25 -7.41
CA SER A 490 41.51 -50.09 -6.68
C SER A 490 42.38 -48.83 -6.70
N TRP A 491 43.66 -48.91 -7.09
CA TRP A 491 44.57 -47.77 -7.03
C TRP A 491 44.22 -46.63 -8.00
N ASP A 492 43.25 -46.84 -8.90
CA ASP A 492 42.76 -45.84 -9.84
C ASP A 492 41.31 -45.36 -9.57
N ASP A 493 40.72 -45.74 -8.43
CA ASP A 493 39.34 -45.42 -8.04
C ASP A 493 39.11 -43.92 -7.76
N VAL A 494 40.16 -43.16 -7.41
CA VAL A 494 40.03 -41.72 -7.14
C VAL A 494 39.91 -40.92 -8.44
N THR A 495 38.89 -40.05 -8.50
CA THR A 495 38.65 -39.13 -9.61
C THR A 495 39.56 -37.90 -9.51
N ASN A 496 40.87 -38.11 -9.69
CA ASN A 496 41.87 -37.06 -9.83
C ASN A 496 42.62 -37.25 -11.15
N ALA A 497 42.47 -36.31 -12.09
CA ALA A 497 43.04 -36.45 -13.44
C ALA A 497 44.56 -36.23 -13.48
N THR A 498 45.16 -35.70 -12.40
CA THR A 498 46.59 -35.38 -12.32
C THR A 498 47.40 -36.43 -11.57
N ALA A 499 46.84 -37.02 -10.51
CA ALA A 499 47.42 -38.13 -9.77
C ALA A 499 46.32 -38.84 -8.97
N LYS A 500 45.97 -40.08 -9.34
CA LYS A 500 44.92 -40.86 -8.65
C LYS A 500 45.40 -41.41 -7.29
N GLY A 501 46.69 -41.62 -7.14
CA GLY A 501 47.35 -41.96 -5.87
C GLY A 501 48.86 -42.00 -6.02
N ILE A 502 49.57 -42.27 -4.91
CA ILE A 502 51.03 -42.38 -4.84
C ILE A 502 51.41 -43.81 -4.52
N VAL A 503 52.20 -44.43 -5.41
CA VAL A 503 52.85 -45.73 -5.19
C VAL A 503 54.29 -45.50 -4.78
N THR A 504 54.71 -46.08 -3.66
CA THR A 504 56.09 -46.06 -3.17
C THR A 504 56.62 -47.48 -3.09
N ILE A 505 57.71 -47.76 -3.78
CA ILE A 505 58.39 -49.06 -3.80
C ILE A 505 59.71 -48.89 -3.06
N THR A 506 59.92 -49.65 -2.00
CA THR A 506 61.11 -49.55 -1.14
C THR A 506 61.82 -50.88 -1.08
N LYS A 507 63.15 -50.90 -1.21
CA LYS A 507 63.94 -52.13 -1.11
C LYS A 507 63.93 -52.68 0.32
N GLU A 508 63.60 -53.96 0.47
CA GLU A 508 63.62 -54.63 1.75
C GLU A 508 65.03 -54.62 2.36
N GLY A 509 65.12 -54.35 3.67
CA GLY A 509 66.38 -54.22 4.39
C GLY A 509 67.21 -52.96 4.07
N THR A 510 66.83 -52.15 3.07
CA THR A 510 67.55 -50.91 2.68
C THR A 510 66.59 -49.77 2.34
N ALA A 511 65.95 -49.20 3.37
CA ALA A 511 64.92 -48.16 3.20
C ALA A 511 65.39 -46.88 2.48
N SER A 512 66.71 -46.65 2.36
CA SER A 512 67.29 -45.55 1.58
C SER A 512 67.22 -45.77 0.05
N THR A 513 66.85 -46.97 -0.39
CA THR A 513 66.63 -47.31 -1.81
C THR A 513 65.14 -47.43 -2.07
N TYR A 514 64.59 -46.52 -2.88
CA TYR A 514 63.15 -46.42 -3.13
C TYR A 514 62.83 -45.75 -4.48
N ALA A 515 61.62 -45.96 -4.99
CA ALA A 515 61.04 -45.23 -6.11
C ALA A 515 59.59 -44.84 -5.80
N VAL A 516 59.22 -43.60 -6.11
CA VAL A 516 57.88 -43.03 -5.88
C VAL A 516 57.28 -42.61 -7.21
N PHE A 517 56.03 -42.99 -7.40
CA PHE A 517 55.27 -42.81 -8.63
C PHE A 517 53.87 -42.25 -8.32
N LYS A 518 53.34 -41.43 -9.23
CA LYS A 518 51.92 -41.07 -9.27
C LYS A 518 51.19 -42.03 -10.19
N VAL A 519 50.06 -42.59 -9.78
CA VAL A 519 49.15 -43.30 -10.69
C VAL A 519 48.50 -42.28 -11.61
N SER A 520 48.81 -42.35 -12.90
CA SER A 520 48.53 -41.28 -13.88
C SER A 520 47.45 -41.63 -14.91
N GLY A 521 46.90 -42.84 -14.84
CA GLY A 521 45.87 -43.32 -15.76
C GLY A 521 45.06 -44.45 -15.17
N SER A 522 44.16 -45.03 -15.98
CA SER A 522 43.38 -46.19 -15.56
C SER A 522 44.20 -47.47 -15.61
N ILE A 523 44.02 -48.33 -14.60
CA ILE A 523 44.72 -49.61 -14.50
C ILE A 523 44.11 -50.58 -15.49
N THR A 524 44.95 -51.32 -16.22
CA THR A 524 44.50 -52.33 -17.17
C THR A 524 44.83 -53.71 -16.63
N ASP A 525 43.79 -54.52 -16.41
CA ASP A 525 43.91 -55.92 -16.04
C ASP A 525 44.39 -56.77 -17.23
N ALA A 526 45.42 -57.58 -17.02
CA ALA A 526 45.96 -58.50 -18.01
C ALA A 526 46.07 -59.91 -17.39
N SER A 527 46.19 -60.94 -18.23
CA SER A 527 46.20 -62.32 -17.73
C SER A 527 47.43 -62.58 -16.84
N GLY A 528 47.23 -62.59 -15.52
CA GLY A 528 48.25 -62.88 -14.50
C GLY A 528 48.94 -61.65 -13.91
N TYR A 529 48.64 -60.44 -14.38
CA TYR A 529 49.26 -59.21 -13.88
C TYR A 529 48.44 -57.96 -14.22
N SER A 530 48.62 -56.89 -13.44
CA SER A 530 48.04 -55.58 -13.66
C SER A 530 49.05 -54.59 -14.26
N LYS A 531 48.59 -53.77 -15.22
CA LYS A 531 49.36 -52.64 -15.78
C LYS A 531 48.94 -51.36 -15.09
N VAL A 532 49.84 -50.74 -14.34
CA VAL A 532 49.58 -49.50 -13.62
C VAL A 532 50.28 -48.34 -14.34
N PRO A 533 49.55 -47.46 -15.06
CA PRO A 533 50.13 -46.27 -15.66
C PRO A 533 50.62 -45.33 -14.56
N VAL A 534 51.88 -44.93 -14.65
CA VAL A 534 52.52 -44.10 -13.64
C VAL A 534 53.32 -42.94 -14.24
N THR A 535 53.54 -41.91 -13.43
CA THR A 535 54.52 -40.85 -13.69
C THR A 535 55.52 -40.82 -12.52
N HIS A 536 56.82 -40.86 -12.82
CA HIS A 536 57.87 -40.78 -11.81
C HIS A 536 57.78 -39.48 -11.00
N VAL A 537 57.98 -39.59 -9.69
CA VAL A 537 58.06 -38.45 -8.76
C VAL A 537 59.48 -38.26 -8.26
N VAL A 538 60.06 -39.30 -7.65
CA VAL A 538 61.40 -39.27 -7.06
C VAL A 538 61.90 -40.70 -6.84
N SER A 539 63.21 -40.93 -6.88
CA SER A 539 63.81 -42.21 -6.52
C SER A 539 65.22 -42.03 -5.96
N SER A 540 65.70 -43.01 -5.20
CA SER A 540 67.04 -43.09 -4.63
C SER A 540 67.55 -44.53 -4.69
N GLY A 541 68.84 -44.73 -4.99
CA GLY A 541 69.46 -46.04 -5.13
C GLY A 541 69.11 -46.77 -6.44
N SER A 542 69.43 -48.07 -6.51
CA SER A 542 69.15 -48.95 -7.65
C SER A 542 68.62 -50.29 -7.18
N PHE A 543 67.68 -50.86 -7.92
CA PHE A 543 67.18 -52.21 -7.71
C PHE A 543 67.98 -53.22 -8.54
N SER A 544 68.18 -54.41 -7.99
CA SER A 544 68.82 -55.56 -8.63
C SER A 544 67.83 -56.70 -8.71
N ASP A 545 67.98 -57.54 -9.74
CA ASP A 545 67.07 -58.65 -10.00
C ASP A 545 66.94 -59.53 -8.75
N ASN A 546 65.71 -59.92 -8.41
CA ASN A 546 65.34 -60.65 -7.20
C ASN A 546 65.51 -59.90 -5.87
N ASP A 547 65.64 -58.57 -5.88
CA ASP A 547 65.53 -57.79 -4.65
C ASP A 547 64.10 -57.87 -4.09
N GLY A 548 63.94 -58.23 -2.81
CA GLY A 548 62.66 -58.06 -2.11
C GLY A 548 62.30 -56.58 -2.00
N VAL A 549 61.04 -56.23 -2.25
CA VAL A 549 60.53 -54.85 -2.19
C VAL A 549 59.18 -54.78 -1.47
N GLY A 550 59.01 -53.72 -0.67
CA GLY A 550 57.72 -53.34 -0.11
C GLY A 550 57.05 -52.30 -1.01
N VAL A 551 55.80 -52.56 -1.40
CA VAL A 551 54.96 -51.67 -2.21
C VAL A 551 53.88 -51.05 -1.33
N HIS A 552 53.89 -49.73 -1.23
CA HIS A 552 52.91 -48.95 -0.48
C HIS A 552 52.12 -48.05 -1.43
N PHE A 553 50.79 -48.14 -1.37
CA PHE A 553 49.91 -47.24 -2.10
C PHE A 553 49.16 -46.33 -1.11
N SER A 554 48.96 -45.08 -1.53
CA SER A 554 48.09 -44.13 -0.85
C SER A 554 47.23 -43.40 -1.87
N PHE A 555 45.92 -43.35 -1.61
CA PHE A 555 45.00 -42.56 -2.43
C PHE A 555 45.41 -41.09 -2.42
N SER A 556 45.24 -40.44 -3.57
CA SER A 556 45.24 -38.97 -3.63
C SER A 556 43.94 -38.42 -3.06
N GLY A 557 43.90 -37.12 -2.75
CA GLY A 557 42.62 -36.44 -2.54
C GLY A 557 41.82 -36.36 -3.85
N SER A 558 40.50 -36.53 -3.77
CA SER A 558 39.60 -36.23 -4.89
C SER A 558 39.74 -34.76 -5.29
N ASP A 559 39.65 -34.45 -6.59
CA ASP A 559 39.54 -33.05 -7.04
C ASP A 559 38.23 -32.48 -6.47
N SER A 560 38.33 -31.76 -5.36
CA SER A 560 37.14 -31.22 -4.70
C SER A 560 36.67 -30.00 -5.47
N ALA A 561 35.51 -30.14 -6.12
CA ALA A 561 34.68 -28.99 -6.43
C ALA A 561 34.40 -28.25 -5.11
N VAL A 562 34.65 -26.94 -5.09
CA VAL A 562 34.33 -26.08 -3.94
C VAL A 562 32.82 -26.17 -3.70
N THR A 563 32.44 -26.77 -2.57
CA THR A 563 31.05 -26.77 -2.09
C THR A 563 30.91 -25.67 -1.04
N LEU A 564 30.01 -24.72 -1.27
CA LEU A 564 29.67 -23.68 -0.31
C LEU A 564 28.61 -24.24 0.66
N SER A 565 29.05 -24.70 1.83
CA SER A 565 28.16 -25.02 2.95
C SER A 565 28.38 -23.97 4.05
N GLY A 566 27.32 -23.26 4.45
CA GLY A 566 27.30 -22.49 5.71
C GLY A 566 27.26 -20.95 5.65
N SER A 567 26.68 -20.30 4.63
CA SER A 567 26.42 -18.84 4.72
C SER A 567 24.92 -18.56 4.67
N THR A 568 24.35 -18.07 5.78
CA THR A 568 22.99 -17.52 5.84
C THR A 568 22.86 -16.13 5.20
N ASN A 569 23.92 -15.63 4.56
CA ASN A 569 23.95 -14.35 3.86
C ASN A 569 24.50 -14.52 2.43
N ASN A 570 23.67 -14.25 1.44
CA ASN A 570 24.01 -14.29 0.01
C ASN A 570 24.93 -13.12 -0.37
N THR A 571 26.24 -13.26 -0.23
CA THR A 571 27.22 -12.37 -0.89
C THR A 571 27.74 -13.03 -2.16
N ILE A 572 27.57 -12.34 -3.30
CA ILE A 572 28.15 -12.73 -4.60
C ILE A 572 29.67 -12.50 -4.53
N ALA A 573 30.45 -13.58 -4.56
CA ALA A 573 31.89 -13.52 -4.77
C ALA A 573 32.20 -13.67 -6.27
N THR A 574 32.76 -12.65 -6.91
CA THR A 574 33.17 -12.72 -8.32
C THR A 574 34.49 -13.49 -8.45
N VAL A 575 34.46 -14.68 -9.04
CA VAL A 575 35.66 -15.48 -9.35
C VAL A 575 35.85 -15.54 -10.87
N THR A 576 36.93 -14.96 -11.37
CA THR A 576 37.32 -15.02 -12.80
C THR A 576 38.13 -16.28 -13.09
N GLY A 577 37.47 -17.43 -12.98
CA GLY A 577 38.02 -18.75 -13.32
C GLY A 577 36.90 -19.71 -13.67
N SER A 578 37.11 -20.53 -14.71
CA SER A 578 36.07 -21.40 -15.27
C SER A 578 35.45 -22.32 -14.20
N ASN A 579 34.16 -22.10 -13.91
CA ASN A 579 33.24 -22.89 -13.07
C ASN A 579 33.17 -22.64 -11.56
N ALA A 580 32.61 -21.49 -11.14
CA ALA A 580 31.83 -21.41 -9.90
C ALA A 580 30.80 -20.27 -9.94
N LEU A 581 29.59 -20.57 -10.43
CA LEU A 581 28.26 -20.04 -10.09
C LEU A 581 27.31 -20.71 -11.10
N ALA A 582 26.80 -21.92 -10.80
CA ALA A 582 25.69 -22.45 -11.57
C ALA A 582 24.48 -21.52 -11.33
N GLY A 583 23.98 -20.95 -12.42
CA GLY A 583 23.23 -19.71 -12.40
C GLY A 583 21.85 -19.84 -11.78
N GLU A 584 21.48 -18.79 -11.03
CA GLU A 584 20.15 -18.26 -11.22
C GLU A 584 20.10 -17.71 -12.64
N ALA A 585 19.30 -18.32 -13.52
CA ALA A 585 19.13 -17.86 -14.91
C ALA A 585 18.77 -16.35 -14.97
N ASN A 586 18.20 -15.86 -13.87
CA ASN A 586 17.73 -14.52 -13.68
C ASN A 586 18.80 -13.51 -13.24
N LEU A 587 20.06 -13.89 -13.00
CA LEU A 587 21.16 -12.96 -12.73
C LEU A 587 22.48 -13.46 -13.31
N THR A 588 22.85 -12.99 -14.50
CA THR A 588 24.08 -13.41 -15.20
C THR A 588 25.02 -12.23 -15.40
N PHE A 589 26.31 -12.40 -15.08
CA PHE A 589 27.36 -11.47 -15.43
C PHE A 589 28.23 -12.07 -16.53
N ASP A 590 28.21 -11.48 -17.74
CA ASP A 590 28.93 -12.01 -18.92
C ASP A 590 30.35 -11.40 -19.09
N GLY A 591 30.81 -10.64 -18.08
CA GLY A 591 32.06 -9.89 -18.12
C GLY A 591 31.97 -8.50 -18.76
N THR A 592 30.83 -8.17 -19.39
CA THR A 592 30.52 -6.85 -19.95
C THR A 592 29.25 -6.26 -19.31
N ASN A 593 28.22 -7.08 -19.15
CA ASN A 593 26.90 -6.70 -18.66
C ASN A 593 26.51 -7.53 -17.43
N LEU A 594 25.78 -6.90 -16.52
CA LEU A 594 24.99 -7.58 -15.51
C LEU A 594 23.54 -7.66 -16.02
N LEU A 595 23.09 -8.85 -16.39
CA LEU A 595 21.73 -9.11 -16.84
C LEU A 595 20.91 -9.67 -15.68
N VAL A 596 19.82 -9.00 -15.32
CA VAL A 596 18.80 -9.53 -14.41
C VAL A 596 17.64 -10.07 -15.26
N ALA A 597 17.66 -11.36 -15.63
CA ALA A 597 16.63 -11.97 -16.48
C ALA A 597 15.34 -12.38 -15.72
N SER A 598 15.18 -11.93 -14.48
CA SER A 598 13.96 -12.14 -13.67
C SER A 598 12.75 -11.46 -14.30
N THR A 599 11.60 -12.13 -14.27
CA THR A 599 10.29 -11.52 -14.58
C THR A 599 9.68 -10.80 -13.37
N GLY A 600 10.29 -10.91 -12.18
CA GLY A 600 9.88 -10.23 -10.96
C GLY A 600 10.48 -8.82 -10.81
N LYS A 601 10.09 -8.11 -9.74
CA LYS A 601 10.61 -6.76 -9.43
C LYS A 601 12.05 -6.84 -8.92
N LEU A 602 12.91 -5.93 -9.40
CA LEU A 602 14.22 -5.66 -8.80
C LEU A 602 14.03 -4.69 -7.63
N TYR A 603 14.19 -5.18 -6.40
CA TYR A 603 14.12 -4.36 -5.19
C TYR A 603 15.53 -3.89 -4.81
N LEU A 604 15.71 -2.57 -4.68
CA LEU A 604 16.92 -1.95 -4.13
C LEU A 604 16.58 -1.45 -2.73
N ASN A 605 16.80 -2.27 -1.69
CA ASN A 605 16.47 -1.94 -0.31
C ASN A 605 17.72 -1.44 0.45
N ASP A 606 17.75 -0.18 0.87
CA ASP A 606 18.67 0.30 1.92
C ASP A 606 18.00 1.38 2.78
N ALA A 607 18.20 1.32 4.10
CA ALA A 607 17.61 2.21 5.08
C ALA A 607 18.18 3.65 5.03
N GLY A 608 19.19 3.90 4.20
CA GLY A 608 19.98 5.13 4.15
C GLY A 608 19.86 6.04 2.92
N GLY A 609 19.11 5.68 1.87
CA GLY A 609 18.90 6.52 0.67
C GLY A 609 19.57 6.05 -0.64
N GLU A 610 19.48 6.94 -1.65
CA GLU A 610 19.73 6.85 -3.11
C GLU A 610 20.37 5.56 -3.69
N HIS A 611 19.61 4.81 -4.51
CA HIS A 611 19.97 3.45 -4.94
C HIS A 611 20.44 3.30 -6.41
N ILE A 612 20.25 4.29 -7.27
CA ILE A 612 20.67 4.23 -8.69
C ILE A 612 21.37 5.54 -9.07
N SER A 613 22.68 5.50 -9.28
CA SER A 613 23.48 6.64 -9.73
C SER A 613 24.20 6.32 -11.04
N GLY A 614 24.04 7.16 -12.07
CA GLY A 614 24.84 7.06 -13.29
C GLY A 614 26.27 7.53 -13.03
N SER A 615 27.27 6.75 -13.41
CA SER A 615 28.70 7.02 -13.14
C SER A 615 29.31 8.18 -13.95
N GLY A 616 28.49 9.07 -14.50
CA GLY A 616 28.89 10.07 -15.48
C GLY A 616 27.92 11.25 -15.65
N SER A 617 27.28 11.70 -14.56
CA SER A 617 26.33 12.83 -14.51
C SER A 617 24.92 12.56 -15.07
N VAL A 618 24.69 11.41 -15.70
CA VAL A 618 23.38 11.04 -16.29
C VAL A 618 23.07 9.57 -16.02
N LEU A 619 21.87 9.31 -15.48
CA LEU A 619 21.25 7.99 -15.48
C LEU A 619 20.46 7.83 -16.79
N SER A 620 20.91 6.93 -17.67
CA SER A 620 20.20 6.62 -18.92
C SER A 620 19.34 5.37 -18.74
N ILE A 621 18.03 5.50 -18.97
CA ILE A 621 17.08 4.39 -18.96
C ILE A 621 16.44 4.33 -20.35
N ALA A 622 16.77 3.30 -21.13
CA ALA A 622 16.20 3.08 -22.46
C ALA A 622 15.02 2.11 -22.37
N GLY A 623 13.82 2.62 -22.10
CA GLY A 623 12.59 1.83 -22.20
C GLY A 623 12.32 1.46 -23.66
N GLY A 624 12.10 0.18 -23.96
CA GLY A 624 11.82 -0.27 -25.33
C GLY A 624 10.47 0.23 -25.88
N SER A 625 9.48 0.44 -25.01
CA SER A 625 8.16 0.97 -25.36
C SER A 625 7.72 2.08 -24.42
N GLU A 626 7.87 1.86 -23.11
CA GLU A 626 7.49 2.82 -22.07
C GLU A 626 8.40 2.66 -20.85
N ILE A 627 8.49 3.71 -20.03
CA ILE A 627 9.06 3.67 -18.69
C ILE A 627 7.92 3.99 -17.72
N ASP A 628 7.35 2.96 -17.11
CA ASP A 628 6.25 3.13 -16.15
C ASP A 628 6.77 3.54 -14.77
N LEU A 629 6.37 4.74 -14.32
CA LEU A 629 6.65 5.25 -12.98
C LEU A 629 5.35 5.31 -12.17
N THR A 630 5.06 4.25 -11.42
CA THR A 630 3.82 4.12 -10.62
C THR A 630 3.86 4.81 -9.26
N ALA A 631 4.92 5.59 -8.99
CA ALA A 631 5.05 6.33 -7.75
C ALA A 631 3.98 7.44 -7.66
N THR A 632 3.47 7.69 -6.46
CA THR A 632 2.48 8.76 -6.21
C THR A 632 3.07 10.15 -6.35
N ALA A 633 4.39 10.28 -6.29
CA ALA A 633 5.13 11.50 -6.52
C ALA A 633 6.46 11.20 -7.23
N ILE A 634 6.83 12.06 -8.18
CA ILE A 634 8.14 12.07 -8.83
C ILE A 634 8.78 13.40 -8.46
N ASP A 635 9.79 13.36 -7.59
CA ASP A 635 10.57 14.55 -7.22
C ASP A 635 11.70 14.77 -8.24
N ILE A 636 11.78 15.97 -8.80
CA ILE A 636 12.82 16.38 -9.73
C ILE A 636 13.46 17.66 -9.18
N ASN A 637 14.57 17.50 -8.47
CA ASN A 637 15.31 18.60 -7.84
C ASN A 637 16.05 19.50 -8.85
N GLY A 638 16.16 19.08 -10.12
CA GLY A 638 16.83 19.80 -11.19
C GLY A 638 15.88 20.24 -12.31
N THR A 639 16.46 20.67 -13.43
CA THR A 639 15.70 20.95 -14.66
C THR A 639 15.22 19.65 -15.30
N CYS A 640 13.93 19.56 -15.61
CA CYS A 640 13.37 18.50 -16.44
C CYS A 640 13.41 18.93 -17.91
N ASP A 641 14.18 18.24 -18.74
CA ASP A 641 14.18 18.40 -20.19
C ASP A 641 13.37 17.27 -20.83
N ILE A 642 12.34 17.63 -21.60
CA ILE A 642 11.46 16.70 -22.31
C ILE A 642 11.56 17.03 -23.79
N SER A 643 12.32 16.23 -24.52
CA SER A 643 12.51 16.40 -25.97
C SER A 643 11.27 16.04 -26.80
N GLY A 644 10.30 15.34 -26.20
CA GLY A 644 9.02 14.95 -26.79
C GLY A 644 7.84 15.80 -26.31
N GLN A 645 6.66 15.19 -26.26
CA GLN A 645 5.45 15.82 -25.71
C GLN A 645 5.31 15.53 -24.22
N LEU A 646 5.04 16.57 -23.41
CA LEU A 646 4.57 16.41 -22.04
C LEU A 646 3.04 16.35 -22.04
N SER A 647 2.47 15.17 -21.75
CA SER A 647 1.02 14.98 -21.58
C SER A 647 0.69 14.89 -20.08
N LEU A 648 -0.11 15.82 -19.57
CA LEU A 648 -0.56 15.88 -18.18
C LEU A 648 -2.05 15.58 -18.15
N ALA A 649 -2.44 14.41 -17.65
CA ALA A 649 -3.85 13.98 -17.61
C ALA A 649 -4.65 14.58 -16.43
N GLY A 650 -3.98 15.24 -15.48
CA GLY A 650 -4.59 15.85 -14.30
C GLY A 650 -5.12 17.27 -14.56
N THR A 651 -6.22 17.63 -13.89
CA THR A 651 -6.91 18.93 -14.04
C THR A 651 -6.10 20.12 -13.48
N ASN A 652 -5.10 19.88 -12.63
CA ASN A 652 -4.35 20.92 -11.92
C ASN A 652 -2.85 20.85 -12.22
N VAL A 653 -2.32 21.87 -12.89
CA VAL A 653 -0.88 22.15 -12.94
C VAL A 653 -0.62 23.39 -12.09
N SER A 654 -0.09 23.20 -10.88
CA SER A 654 0.22 24.30 -9.94
C SER A 654 1.72 24.54 -9.86
N ALA A 655 2.17 25.77 -10.11
CA ALA A 655 3.54 26.21 -9.84
C ALA A 655 3.58 27.00 -8.51
N THR A 656 4.48 26.64 -7.59
CA THR A 656 4.69 27.38 -6.33
C THR A 656 5.60 28.60 -6.53
N ALA A 657 6.34 28.66 -7.65
CA ALA A 657 7.04 29.85 -8.11
C ALA A 657 6.07 30.77 -8.88
N ALA A 658 6.39 32.08 -8.91
CA ALA A 658 5.46 33.16 -9.21
C ALA A 658 4.55 32.98 -10.45
N GLU A 659 4.97 32.28 -11.51
CA GLU A 659 4.13 32.00 -12.69
C GLU A 659 4.55 30.68 -13.36
N LEU A 660 3.56 29.93 -13.89
CA LEU A 660 3.81 28.91 -14.89
C LEU A 660 3.98 29.62 -16.24
N ASN A 661 5.24 29.87 -16.64
CA ASN A 661 5.54 30.45 -17.95
C ASN A 661 5.26 29.40 -19.05
N TYR A 662 4.04 29.38 -19.58
CA TYR A 662 3.71 28.64 -20.81
C TYR A 662 4.41 29.21 -22.06
N SER A 663 5.21 30.28 -21.91
CA SER A 663 5.88 30.98 -23.00
C SER A 663 7.35 31.13 -22.65
N ASP A 664 8.22 30.33 -23.29
CA ASP A 664 9.60 30.76 -23.48
C ASP A 664 9.57 32.09 -24.23
N LEU A 665 10.04 33.14 -23.57
CA LEU A 665 10.08 34.51 -24.10
C LEU A 665 11.16 34.67 -25.18
N ALA A 666 12.05 33.69 -25.39
CA ALA A 666 13.17 33.79 -26.32
C ALA A 666 12.94 33.20 -27.72
N THR A 667 11.95 32.32 -27.92
CA THR A 667 11.70 31.65 -29.21
C THR A 667 10.28 31.87 -29.76
N LEU A 668 9.76 33.09 -29.69
CA LEU A 668 8.56 33.45 -30.44
C LEU A 668 8.82 33.46 -31.96
N GLY A 669 8.10 32.60 -32.69
CA GLY A 669 7.65 32.93 -34.05
C GLY A 669 8.28 32.23 -35.26
N THR A 670 8.98 31.10 -35.13
CA THR A 670 9.53 30.42 -36.33
C THR A 670 8.75 29.20 -36.82
N SER A 671 7.84 28.57 -36.05
CA SER A 671 7.07 27.42 -36.58
C SER A 671 5.70 27.06 -35.96
N ALA A 672 5.28 27.59 -34.79
CA ALA A 672 3.94 27.31 -34.24
C ALA A 672 3.38 28.48 -33.43
N ALA A 673 2.06 28.66 -33.45
CA ALA A 673 1.36 29.73 -32.75
C ALA A 673 1.31 29.48 -31.22
N SER A 674 1.91 30.38 -30.43
CA SER A 674 1.67 30.43 -28.98
C SER A 674 0.31 31.07 -28.69
N LYS A 675 -0.53 30.36 -27.92
CA LYS A 675 -1.78 30.92 -27.38
C LYS A 675 -1.47 31.53 -26.02
N VAL A 676 -1.48 32.87 -25.94
CA VAL A 676 -1.28 33.60 -24.67
C VAL A 676 -2.54 33.56 -23.80
N LEU A 677 -3.71 33.31 -24.41
CA LEU A 677 -5.00 33.16 -23.73
C LEU A 677 -5.55 31.76 -24.03
N SER A 678 -5.65 30.92 -23.00
CA SER A 678 -6.39 29.65 -23.05
C SER A 678 -7.85 29.90 -22.66
N ALA A 679 -8.76 29.11 -23.23
CA ALA A 679 -10.17 29.18 -22.92
C ALA A 679 -10.58 27.94 -22.12
N ASP A 680 -11.60 28.08 -21.29
CA ASP A 680 -12.24 26.94 -20.62
C ASP A 680 -13.00 26.06 -21.63
N ALA A 681 -13.63 24.99 -21.15
CA ALA A 681 -14.43 24.08 -21.99
C ALA A 681 -15.61 24.78 -22.69
N ASN A 682 -15.99 25.98 -22.25
CA ASN A 682 -17.04 26.81 -22.87
C ASN A 682 -16.47 27.82 -23.87
N ASN A 683 -15.17 27.74 -24.18
CA ASN A 683 -14.44 28.69 -25.00
C ASN A 683 -14.41 30.12 -24.40
N LEU A 684 -14.46 30.24 -23.07
CA LEU A 684 -14.35 31.51 -22.36
C LEU A 684 -12.98 31.63 -21.68
N THR A 685 -12.34 32.79 -21.83
CA THR A 685 -11.15 33.17 -21.06
C THR A 685 -11.53 34.21 -20.02
N LYS A 686 -11.38 33.90 -18.73
CA LYS A 686 -11.55 34.87 -17.65
C LYS A 686 -10.20 35.51 -17.31
N ILE A 687 -10.07 36.81 -17.57
CA ILE A 687 -8.89 37.59 -17.19
C ILE A 687 -9.29 38.45 -15.98
N SER A 688 -8.73 38.18 -14.81
CA SER A 688 -8.98 38.96 -13.59
C SER A 688 -8.10 40.21 -13.47
N GLY A 689 -7.02 40.29 -14.26
CA GLY A 689 -6.16 41.45 -14.41
C GLY A 689 -6.50 42.30 -15.66
N GLY A 690 -5.67 43.30 -15.94
CA GLY A 690 -5.77 44.08 -17.19
C GLY A 690 -5.06 43.39 -18.35
N ILE A 691 -5.56 43.59 -19.58
CA ILE A 691 -4.81 43.29 -20.80
C ILE A 691 -4.00 44.55 -21.16
N TYR A 692 -2.67 44.45 -21.12
CA TYR A 692 -1.79 45.52 -21.56
C TYR A 692 -1.44 45.32 -23.04
N ILE A 693 -1.76 46.31 -23.87
CA ILE A 693 -1.34 46.39 -25.27
C ILE A 693 -0.46 47.63 -25.39
N GLU A 694 0.79 47.44 -25.77
CA GLU A 694 1.74 48.55 -25.88
C GLU A 694 1.33 49.52 -26.99
N GLU A 695 1.31 50.82 -26.69
CA GLU A 695 1.03 51.88 -27.65
C GLU A 695 2.31 52.24 -28.42
N ALA A 696 2.35 51.93 -29.71
CA ALA A 696 3.47 52.29 -30.56
C ALA A 696 3.43 53.78 -30.95
N THR A 697 4.59 54.45 -30.96
CA THR A 697 4.71 55.79 -31.55
C THR A 697 5.17 55.65 -33.01
N LEU A 698 4.27 55.95 -33.95
CA LEU A 698 4.58 55.93 -35.37
C LEU A 698 5.43 57.14 -35.73
N THR A 699 6.37 56.92 -36.65
CA THR A 699 7.03 58.02 -37.34
C THR A 699 6.09 58.55 -38.41
N PHE A 700 5.93 59.88 -38.47
CA PHE A 700 5.06 60.52 -39.44
C PHE A 700 5.54 60.27 -40.88
N ASP A 701 4.62 59.84 -41.73
CA ASP A 701 4.72 59.85 -43.18
C ASP A 701 3.55 60.64 -43.77
N ALA A 702 3.77 61.32 -44.91
CA ALA A 702 2.71 61.98 -45.65
C ALA A 702 1.67 60.97 -46.19
N THR A 703 2.12 59.73 -46.45
CA THR A 703 1.27 58.57 -46.77
C THR A 703 1.40 57.56 -45.63
N GLN A 704 0.61 57.71 -44.58
CA GLN A 704 0.77 56.93 -43.36
C GLN A 704 0.17 55.53 -43.53
N ASP A 705 1.03 54.51 -43.53
CA ASP A 705 0.67 53.12 -43.27
C ASP A 705 1.35 52.63 -41.98
N TRP A 706 0.93 51.48 -41.47
CA TRP A 706 1.65 50.76 -40.42
C TRP A 706 1.27 49.28 -40.41
N ASP A 707 2.10 48.48 -39.74
CA ASP A 707 1.78 47.07 -39.46
C ASP A 707 0.85 46.98 -38.26
N VAL A 708 -0.43 46.73 -38.54
CA VAL A 708 -1.46 46.64 -37.49
C VAL A 708 -1.32 45.40 -36.61
N ARG A 709 -0.61 44.37 -37.06
CA ARG A 709 -0.37 43.17 -36.27
C ARG A 709 0.77 43.39 -35.28
N ALA A 710 1.80 44.11 -35.69
CA ALA A 710 2.89 44.51 -34.81
C ALA A 710 2.49 45.64 -33.86
N SER A 711 1.61 46.55 -34.28
CA SER A 711 1.20 47.73 -33.52
C SER A 711 -0.31 47.98 -33.63
N PRO A 712 -1.14 47.14 -32.97
CA PRO A 712 -2.59 47.30 -33.01
C PRO A 712 -3.07 48.57 -32.29
N VAL A 713 -2.31 49.08 -31.32
CA VAL A 713 -2.54 50.38 -30.68
C VAL A 713 -1.35 51.27 -31.02
N ALA A 714 -1.63 52.44 -31.60
CA ALA A 714 -0.59 53.33 -32.08
C ALA A 714 -0.96 54.82 -31.89
N LYS A 715 0.05 55.69 -31.93
CA LYS A 715 -0.13 57.15 -32.02
C LYS A 715 0.81 57.75 -33.05
N VAL A 716 0.41 58.86 -33.66
CA VAL A 716 1.23 59.62 -34.60
C VAL A 716 1.04 61.12 -34.40
N THR A 717 2.13 61.88 -34.41
CA THR A 717 2.06 63.35 -34.41
C THR A 717 2.07 63.85 -35.85
N LEU A 718 1.03 64.59 -36.22
CA LEU A 718 0.82 65.16 -37.54
C LEU A 718 1.66 66.43 -37.69
N THR A 719 2.78 66.32 -38.42
CA THR A 719 3.66 67.47 -38.73
C THR A 719 3.30 68.15 -40.06
N ALA A 720 2.47 67.50 -40.88
CA ALA A 720 1.89 68.00 -42.11
C ALA A 720 0.51 67.34 -42.37
N ASN A 721 -0.16 67.72 -43.45
CA ASN A 721 -1.36 67.01 -43.90
C ASN A 721 -0.99 65.57 -44.27
N VAL A 722 -1.83 64.61 -43.90
CA VAL A 722 -1.56 63.17 -44.05
C VAL A 722 -2.66 62.49 -44.85
N THR A 723 -2.28 61.48 -45.64
CA THR A 723 -3.20 60.48 -46.19
C THR A 723 -2.90 59.14 -45.52
N PHE A 724 -3.84 58.57 -44.79
CA PHE A 724 -3.70 57.21 -44.29
C PHE A 724 -3.92 56.22 -45.43
N ASP A 725 -2.91 55.42 -45.73
CA ASP A 725 -2.98 54.34 -46.70
C ASP A 725 -3.52 53.04 -46.06
N ALA A 726 -3.71 51.99 -46.86
CA ALA A 726 -4.15 50.70 -46.36
C ALA A 726 -3.12 50.11 -45.37
N PRO A 727 -3.50 49.82 -44.11
CA PRO A 727 -2.58 49.21 -43.15
C PRO A 727 -2.18 47.79 -43.57
N SER A 728 -0.97 47.37 -43.19
CA SER A 728 -0.41 46.06 -43.55
C SER A 728 -0.73 44.97 -42.51
N ASN A 729 -0.75 43.71 -42.96
CA ASN A 729 -0.96 42.51 -42.13
C ASN A 729 -2.31 42.38 -41.35
N PRO A 730 -3.46 42.83 -41.90
CA PRO A 730 -4.74 42.75 -41.20
C PRO A 730 -5.20 41.31 -40.96
N THR A 731 -5.94 41.09 -39.88
CA THR A 731 -6.58 39.80 -39.57
C THR A 731 -8.08 39.99 -39.35
N THR A 732 -8.94 39.17 -39.96
CA THR A 732 -10.40 39.28 -39.80
C THR A 732 -10.79 39.22 -38.33
N GLY A 733 -11.55 40.20 -37.85
CA GLY A 733 -11.96 40.34 -36.45
C GLY A 733 -11.00 41.16 -35.58
N GLN A 734 -9.82 41.54 -36.08
CA GLN A 734 -8.85 42.36 -35.36
C GLN A 734 -9.40 43.76 -35.07
N PHE A 735 -9.16 44.25 -33.86
CA PHE A 735 -9.38 45.63 -33.46
C PHE A 735 -8.06 46.41 -33.47
N ILE A 736 -8.12 47.67 -33.90
CA ILE A 736 -7.00 48.61 -33.86
C ILE A 736 -7.46 49.95 -33.30
N SER A 737 -6.52 50.68 -32.69
CA SER A 737 -6.70 52.05 -32.23
C SER A 737 -5.54 52.91 -32.71
N ILE A 738 -5.85 54.09 -33.23
CA ILE A 738 -4.84 55.09 -33.57
C ILE A 738 -5.19 56.46 -33.01
N VAL A 739 -4.22 57.09 -32.36
CA VAL A 739 -4.31 58.48 -31.88
C VAL A 739 -3.52 59.39 -32.82
N CYS A 740 -4.22 60.28 -33.52
CA CYS A 740 -3.63 61.28 -34.42
C CYS A 740 -3.53 62.62 -33.69
N ILE A 741 -2.32 63.12 -33.44
CA ILE A 741 -2.05 64.29 -32.61
C ILE A 741 -1.69 65.48 -33.50
N GLN A 742 -2.37 66.62 -33.36
CA GLN A 742 -1.96 67.85 -34.03
C GLN A 742 -0.61 68.34 -33.50
N ASP A 743 0.26 68.83 -34.38
CA ASP A 743 1.47 69.54 -33.95
C ASP A 743 1.16 70.84 -33.17
N GLY A 744 2.21 71.53 -32.73
CA GLY A 744 2.08 72.80 -32.00
C GLY A 744 1.47 73.96 -32.80
N THR A 745 1.21 73.79 -34.10
CA THR A 745 0.56 74.80 -34.96
C THR A 745 -0.92 74.47 -35.20
N GLY A 746 -1.24 73.18 -35.33
CA GLY A 746 -2.58 72.71 -35.68
C GLY A 746 -2.91 72.83 -37.17
N SER A 747 -4.19 72.65 -37.49
CA SER A 747 -4.76 72.71 -38.84
C SER A 747 -4.26 71.65 -39.84
N ARG A 748 -3.73 70.52 -39.37
CA ARG A 748 -3.38 69.38 -40.22
C ARG A 748 -4.63 68.59 -40.59
N THR A 749 -4.81 68.32 -41.87
CA THR A 749 -5.93 67.52 -42.38
C THR A 749 -5.55 66.06 -42.53
N ILE A 750 -6.54 65.18 -42.35
CA ILE A 750 -6.41 63.73 -42.55
C ILE A 750 -7.29 63.32 -43.73
N ALA A 751 -6.69 62.65 -44.71
CA ALA A 751 -7.39 61.89 -45.74
C ALA A 751 -7.26 60.39 -45.46
N TRP A 752 -8.22 59.59 -45.90
CA TRP A 752 -8.27 58.14 -45.63
C TRP A 752 -8.38 57.34 -46.92
N ASN A 753 -7.66 56.23 -47.00
CA ASN A 753 -7.83 55.23 -48.06
C ASN A 753 -9.26 54.64 -48.02
N ALA A 754 -9.77 54.23 -49.18
CA ALA A 754 -11.08 53.61 -49.33
C ALA A 754 -11.28 52.29 -48.54
N VAL A 755 -10.22 51.70 -48.00
CA VAL A 755 -10.33 50.55 -47.07
C VAL A 755 -10.89 50.94 -45.71
N PHE A 756 -10.85 52.22 -45.31
CA PHE A 756 -11.48 52.70 -44.07
C PHE A 756 -12.94 53.05 -44.32
N GLU A 757 -13.84 52.39 -43.59
CA GLU A 757 -15.28 52.64 -43.67
C GLU A 757 -15.74 53.49 -42.49
N PHE A 758 -16.41 54.60 -42.81
CA PHE A 758 -17.04 55.48 -41.83
C PHE A 758 -18.56 55.45 -41.97
N ALA A 759 -19.27 55.88 -40.93
CA ALA A 759 -20.72 56.02 -40.98
C ALA A 759 -21.17 56.87 -42.18
N SER A 760 -22.11 56.35 -42.96
CA SER A 760 -22.63 57.01 -44.17
C SER A 760 -21.56 57.37 -45.21
N ASP A 761 -20.48 56.58 -45.30
CA ASP A 761 -19.35 56.78 -46.21
C ASP A 761 -18.71 58.18 -46.12
N THR A 762 -18.86 58.84 -44.95
CA THR A 762 -18.40 60.20 -44.75
C THR A 762 -17.25 60.22 -43.75
N ALA A 763 -16.06 60.56 -44.22
CA ALA A 763 -14.88 60.72 -43.37
C ALA A 763 -15.08 61.86 -42.35
N PRO A 764 -14.56 61.72 -41.13
CA PRO A 764 -14.63 62.75 -40.10
C PRO A 764 -13.81 63.99 -40.49
N THR A 765 -14.22 65.16 -39.99
CA THR A 765 -13.35 66.33 -39.99
C THR A 765 -12.39 66.23 -38.81
N ALA A 766 -11.09 66.23 -39.08
CA ALA A 766 -10.05 66.21 -38.04
C ALA A 766 -10.05 67.50 -37.21
N THR A 767 -9.66 67.39 -35.94
CA THR A 767 -9.44 68.54 -35.07
C THR A 767 -8.32 69.41 -35.61
N THR A 768 -8.54 70.73 -35.66
CA THR A 768 -7.55 71.69 -36.16
C THR A 768 -6.82 72.44 -35.05
N THR A 769 -7.21 72.28 -33.79
CA THR A 769 -6.58 72.93 -32.65
C THR A 769 -5.22 72.28 -32.33
N ALA A 770 -4.18 73.11 -32.19
CA ALA A 770 -2.83 72.67 -31.88
C ALA A 770 -2.77 71.78 -30.62
N ASN A 771 -1.91 70.76 -30.64
CA ASN A 771 -1.67 69.79 -29.56
C ASN A 771 -2.85 68.93 -29.11
N LEU A 772 -4.03 69.04 -29.74
CA LEU A 772 -5.15 68.14 -29.46
C LEU A 772 -5.05 66.88 -30.33
N GLY A 773 -5.57 65.77 -29.81
CA GLY A 773 -5.59 64.48 -30.49
C GLY A 773 -6.98 64.01 -30.90
N ASP A 774 -7.03 63.25 -31.98
CA ASP A 774 -8.21 62.50 -32.40
C ASP A 774 -7.91 61.00 -32.29
N MET A 775 -8.76 60.24 -31.60
CA MET A 775 -8.64 58.78 -31.48
C MET A 775 -9.66 58.09 -32.37
N PHE A 776 -9.20 57.15 -33.20
CA PHE A 776 -10.02 56.34 -34.08
C PHE A 776 -9.85 54.86 -33.78
N ASN A 777 -10.97 54.14 -33.63
CA ASN A 777 -10.98 52.70 -33.40
C ASN A 777 -11.64 51.99 -34.57
N PHE A 778 -10.99 50.93 -35.08
CA PHE A 778 -11.50 50.16 -36.20
C PHE A 778 -11.50 48.65 -35.92
N ARG A 779 -12.41 47.93 -36.61
CA ARG A 779 -12.43 46.47 -36.68
C ARG A 779 -12.33 46.02 -38.13
N TYR A 780 -11.41 45.10 -38.42
CA TYR A 780 -11.28 44.53 -39.75
C TYR A 780 -12.33 43.44 -40.01
N ASN A 781 -13.03 43.50 -41.13
CA ASN A 781 -14.03 42.48 -41.51
C ASN A 781 -13.53 41.47 -42.57
N GLY A 782 -12.26 41.55 -42.96
CA GLY A 782 -11.69 40.76 -44.06
C GLY A 782 -11.53 41.53 -45.37
N THR A 783 -12.06 42.75 -45.46
CA THR A 783 -11.94 43.60 -46.65
C THR A 783 -11.76 45.09 -46.29
N LYS A 784 -12.54 45.60 -45.35
CA LYS A 784 -12.51 46.99 -44.88
C LYS A 784 -12.23 47.07 -43.38
N TRP A 785 -11.69 48.22 -42.96
CA TRP A 785 -11.57 48.67 -41.58
C TRP A 785 -12.81 49.46 -41.19
N LEU A 786 -13.72 48.82 -40.46
CA LEU A 786 -14.99 49.42 -40.05
C LEU A 786 -14.77 50.25 -38.79
N GLU A 787 -15.17 51.52 -38.81
CA GLU A 787 -15.14 52.32 -37.60
C GLU A 787 -16.05 51.75 -36.51
N VAL A 788 -15.47 51.58 -35.33
CA VAL A 788 -16.18 51.16 -34.11
C VAL A 788 -16.53 52.36 -33.25
N GLY A 789 -15.65 53.37 -33.23
CA GLY A 789 -15.88 54.61 -32.50
C GLY A 789 -14.71 55.58 -32.64
N ARG A 790 -15.00 56.86 -32.40
CA ARG A 790 -14.03 57.95 -32.44
C ARG A 790 -14.24 58.92 -31.29
N ASN A 791 -13.16 59.59 -30.90
CA ASN A 791 -13.19 60.75 -30.01
C ASN A 791 -12.33 61.85 -30.63
N LEU A 792 -12.86 63.06 -30.71
CA LEU A 792 -12.18 64.20 -31.33
C LEU A 792 -11.82 65.24 -30.27
N ALA A 793 -10.79 66.04 -30.55
CA ALA A 793 -10.33 67.15 -29.72
C ALA A 793 -9.95 66.77 -28.28
N LEU A 794 -9.26 65.63 -28.12
CA LEU A 794 -8.76 65.13 -26.84
C LEU A 794 -7.56 65.95 -26.35
N THR A 795 -7.53 66.24 -25.05
CA THR A 795 -6.34 66.75 -24.36
C THR A 795 -5.50 65.56 -23.90
N LEU A 796 -4.33 65.38 -24.50
CA LEU A 796 -3.44 64.21 -24.26
C LEU A 796 -2.38 64.50 -23.19
N SER A 797 -2.75 65.29 -22.16
CA SER A 797 -1.85 65.85 -21.13
C SER A 797 -1.04 64.81 -20.36
#